data_AF-A0AAU4FF49-F1
#
_entry.id   AF-A0AAU4FF49-F1
#
_cell.length_a   1.000
_cell.length_b   1.000
_cell.length_c   1.000
_cell.angle_alpha   90.00
_cell.angle_beta   90.00
_cell.angle_gamma   90.00
#
_symmetry.space_group_name_H-M   'P 1'
#
loop_
_entity.id
_entity.type
_entity.pdbx_description
1 polymer ?
#
loop_
_entity_poly.entity_id
_entity_poly.type
_entity_poly.pdbx_seq_one_letter_code
_entity_poly.pdbx_strand_id
1 'polypeptide(L)'
;MLAGFPPPLTPPDRPLPPELAGSSSHGYNCRCVATHFGLDPARYGEVPACSLTEAEYHALLVEAVDVQGVAKRLAAARDVAGAQRQYARMRQLAHRLDRTDLDLAAVSDLATVCYSAGDLRNARQCAEAVLTVFGVITKAIVHFGQYVELRMIEGSREIAERVLISLSTEEGDLPRARELLADQRRRAAFRKAAEPGQFPREQLDPHGADELELRILDVRVQVAAGDPAGARAALEGILAALARIADVDEVREQVVSLQAMARAERARVRQAGGEEADASADLLRLSARHGGPTAAKFDVQLAETRALDGDFPGAIAAIVAARDELAAAGLTGDVAEASHALGTLLLLAGDVAQARDQFEHAGKLWTANGDTPGARRLDLALARCAAAEGDWPAAKEHAARAQQSARASGEWLECLRADFVTATIDHASGDDPRVALELLLPVALAAQEYRFEFAAPEARTAWASGVAGPATELLMAVLAQLGETRLTAELIERTCAVGAYTEDRSLDLTGTLPTLDPATAGVSALPDALAKARGKSRPEAVTDDRLPLAALGAVTSGLPLRLAPPPDLRWSPRQPMELDRWLDLAAERYHLRRQTTETVATWPAAEPGRETFVLRFADAGHTFLSWRTTDDLDTVHTHPIDAGLVETVRGFLAAASPTPHEGESVADAVRRSLAADALGSAAGEQRLARVLALNLLPADLVERLRRASGRRPLLRVQPSPRLADVPWGLLALPDRRPTRGTIEEVDSCFDGDDRVLDVADVVLLAPAGIPRKPPAADGPPVYLLDPRIPGQSAFGELGSVLGKQSDSSPLIRHLDARLEAGRVQPPAVNGLDLVRRTDTDRRLLAELLAGPCSRLVFVGHVSRVRDDHGAQTALHLSCAAELPGTAAPIGAHRPFTAADLALSRVDAMPARVALIGCASASDFGLAEPFGVLLAAVAAGAGLVAATVWALPTSAAVPGADPMAELVLAVDTALAGDDPVTELCEWQRNRLARWRERPEPARSPVFWAALTCLDAAADGQTWVR
;
A
#
# COMPACT_ATOMS: atom_id res chain seq x y z
N MET A 1 29.66 22.67 -0.34
CA MET A 1 30.91 23.32 0.13
C MET A 1 31.74 24.00 -0.96
N LEU A 2 31.50 23.78 -2.27
CA LEU A 2 32.16 24.56 -3.35
C LEU A 2 31.18 25.44 -4.14
N ALA A 3 30.05 25.81 -3.53
CA ALA A 3 29.24 26.94 -4.02
C ALA A 3 29.97 28.22 -3.58
N GLY A 4 30.54 28.98 -4.53
CA GLY A 4 31.10 30.31 -4.28
C GLY A 4 32.61 30.50 -4.43
N PHE A 5 33.38 29.49 -4.87
CA PHE A 5 34.77 29.72 -5.28
C PHE A 5 34.84 29.93 -6.79
N PRO A 6 35.33 31.08 -7.29
CA PRO A 6 35.59 31.24 -8.71
C PRO A 6 36.71 30.26 -9.12
N PRO A 7 36.61 29.58 -10.27
CA PRO A 7 37.79 28.97 -10.85
C PRO A 7 38.79 30.11 -11.12
N PRO A 8 40.08 29.97 -10.78
CA PRO A 8 41.04 30.94 -11.24
C PRO A 8 41.11 30.77 -12.76
N LEU A 9 40.57 31.74 -13.50
CA LEU A 9 40.71 31.85 -14.96
C LEU A 9 42.19 31.97 -15.39
N THR A 10 43.12 32.05 -14.43
CA THR A 10 44.57 32.06 -14.61
C THR A 10 45.23 31.02 -13.68
N PRO A 11 46.00 30.06 -14.21
CA PRO A 11 46.81 29.16 -13.39
C PRO A 11 47.80 29.97 -12.53
N PRO A 12 48.34 29.43 -11.41
CA PRO A 12 49.38 30.11 -10.63
C PRO A 12 50.51 30.58 -11.54
N ASP A 13 50.89 31.86 -11.45
CA ASP A 13 51.81 32.62 -12.32
C ASP A 13 53.28 32.13 -12.34
N ARG A 14 53.55 30.83 -12.46
CA ARG A 14 54.92 30.29 -12.64
C ARG A 14 54.96 29.28 -13.78
N PRO A 15 55.71 29.55 -14.87
CA PRO A 15 55.91 28.57 -15.93
C PRO A 15 56.68 27.35 -15.36
N LEU A 16 56.32 26.15 -15.83
CA LEU A 16 57.07 24.93 -15.56
C LEU A 16 58.54 25.11 -16.00
N PRO A 17 59.50 24.52 -15.28
CA PRO A 17 60.90 24.63 -15.64
C PRO A 17 61.17 23.94 -16.99
N PRO A 18 62.21 24.33 -17.73
CA PRO A 18 62.51 23.78 -19.06
C PRO A 18 62.70 22.25 -19.07
N GLU A 19 63.11 21.65 -17.94
CA GLU A 19 63.24 20.20 -17.82
C GLU A 19 61.89 19.45 -17.77
N LEU A 20 60.80 20.15 -17.43
CA LEU A 20 59.43 19.65 -17.46
C LEU A 20 58.65 20.19 -18.69
N ALA A 21 59.30 21.00 -19.53
CA ALA A 21 58.71 21.54 -20.75
C ALA A 21 58.58 20.41 -21.80
N GLY A 22 57.34 20.10 -22.18
CA GLY A 22 57.01 18.93 -23.01
C GLY A 22 56.53 17.70 -22.23
N SER A 23 56.29 17.82 -20.92
CA SER A 23 55.55 16.83 -20.14
C SER A 23 54.14 17.36 -19.83
N SER A 24 53.12 16.61 -20.24
CA SER A 24 51.71 17.04 -20.17
C SER A 24 50.97 16.59 -18.90
N SER A 25 51.62 15.85 -17.98
CA SER A 25 50.95 15.07 -16.93
C SER A 25 51.30 15.42 -15.47
N HIS A 26 52.01 16.52 -15.23
CA HIS A 26 52.47 16.85 -13.88
C HIS A 26 51.41 17.62 -13.05
N GLY A 27 50.66 16.91 -12.20
CA GLY A 27 49.80 17.53 -11.18
C GLY A 27 50.59 18.10 -9.99
N TYR A 28 50.04 19.09 -9.28
CA TYR A 28 50.68 19.75 -8.12
C TYR A 28 51.09 18.81 -6.97
N ASN A 29 50.53 17.59 -6.95
CA ASN A 29 50.83 16.53 -5.98
C ASN A 29 51.95 15.57 -6.42
N CYS A 30 52.46 15.66 -7.66
CA CYS A 30 53.60 14.83 -8.07
C CYS A 30 54.86 15.30 -7.35
N ARG A 31 55.68 14.35 -6.89
CA ARG A 31 56.98 14.61 -6.28
C ARG A 31 57.87 15.56 -7.12
N CYS A 32 57.82 15.44 -8.44
CA CYS A 32 58.55 16.30 -9.38
C CYS A 32 58.10 17.77 -9.26
N VAL A 33 56.80 18.00 -9.08
CA VAL A 33 56.21 19.34 -8.93
C VAL A 33 56.44 19.88 -7.52
N ALA A 34 56.29 19.05 -6.49
CA ALA A 34 56.62 19.41 -5.10
C ALA A 34 58.09 19.88 -4.98
N THR A 35 59.01 19.15 -5.61
CA THR A 35 60.43 19.52 -5.68
C THR A 35 60.63 20.88 -6.35
N HIS A 36 59.90 21.17 -7.44
CA HIS A 36 59.95 22.47 -8.13
C HIS A 36 59.43 23.63 -7.29
N PHE A 37 58.34 23.43 -6.54
CA PHE A 37 57.78 24.45 -5.65
C PHE A 37 58.50 24.56 -4.30
N GLY A 38 59.58 23.80 -4.07
CA GLY A 38 60.33 23.80 -2.81
C GLY A 38 59.56 23.19 -1.64
N LEU A 39 58.55 22.37 -1.94
CA LEU A 39 57.80 21.58 -0.96
C LEU A 39 58.59 20.32 -0.64
N ASP A 40 58.50 19.82 0.59
CA ASP A 40 59.14 18.56 1.01
C ASP A 40 58.65 17.39 0.13
N PRO A 41 59.48 16.88 -0.80
CA PRO A 41 59.04 15.88 -1.76
C PRO A 41 58.83 14.51 -1.13
N ALA A 42 59.31 14.25 0.10
CA ALA A 42 59.16 12.95 0.75
C ALA A 42 57.70 12.59 1.08
N ARG A 43 56.82 13.60 1.19
CA ARG A 43 55.38 13.42 1.44
C ARG A 43 54.56 13.17 0.18
N TYR A 44 55.15 13.39 -1.00
CA TYR A 44 54.50 13.30 -2.30
C TYR A 44 55.11 12.11 -3.06
N GLY A 45 54.32 11.07 -3.33
CA GLY A 45 54.81 9.86 -4.00
C GLY A 45 55.30 10.11 -5.42
N GLU A 46 56.10 9.19 -5.97
CA GLU A 46 56.33 9.12 -7.42
C GLU A 46 55.07 8.56 -8.07
N VAL A 47 54.36 9.38 -8.84
CA VAL A 47 53.16 8.94 -9.57
C VAL A 47 53.56 8.33 -10.92
N PRO A 48 52.93 7.22 -11.36
CA PRO A 48 53.25 6.54 -12.63
C PRO A 48 53.18 7.47 -13.85
N ALA A 49 52.31 8.47 -13.82
CA ALA A 49 52.15 9.45 -14.89
C ALA A 49 53.43 10.29 -15.11
N CYS A 50 54.26 10.46 -14.07
CA CYS A 50 55.49 11.26 -14.12
C CYS A 50 56.65 10.56 -14.88
N SER A 51 56.49 9.28 -15.29
CA SER A 51 57.45 8.58 -16.15
C SER A 51 57.05 8.50 -17.63
N LEU A 52 55.91 9.09 -18.02
CA LEU A 52 55.39 9.05 -19.39
C LEU A 52 55.86 10.26 -20.20
N THR A 53 56.15 10.05 -21.49
CA THR A 53 56.28 11.15 -22.45
C THR A 53 54.91 11.73 -22.82
N GLU A 54 54.86 12.96 -23.35
CA GLU A 54 53.60 13.61 -23.78
C GLU A 54 52.84 12.78 -24.82
N ALA A 55 53.55 12.14 -25.76
CA ALA A 55 52.95 11.26 -26.76
C ALA A 55 52.35 10.00 -26.13
N GLU A 56 53.03 9.38 -25.15
CA GLU A 56 52.52 8.21 -24.43
C GLU A 56 51.32 8.55 -23.55
N TYR A 57 51.35 9.70 -22.86
CA TYR A 57 50.23 10.17 -22.06
C TYR A 57 48.99 10.43 -22.93
N HIS A 58 49.16 11.13 -24.05
CA HIS A 58 48.06 11.41 -24.97
C HIS A 58 47.48 10.13 -25.58
N ALA A 59 48.34 9.17 -25.95
CA ALA A 59 47.90 7.87 -26.47
C ALA A 59 47.06 7.10 -25.45
N LEU A 60 47.48 7.07 -24.18
CA LEU A 60 46.73 6.42 -23.09
C LEU A 60 45.40 7.13 -22.79
N LEU A 61 45.35 8.45 -22.93
CA LEU A 61 44.12 9.23 -22.75
C LEU A 61 43.10 8.92 -23.86
N VAL A 62 43.55 8.86 -25.13
CA VAL A 62 42.72 8.44 -26.26
C VAL A 62 42.23 7.00 -26.05
N GLU A 63 43.12 6.10 -25.64
CA GLU A 63 42.76 4.71 -25.32
C GLU A 63 41.70 4.65 -24.21
N ALA A 64 41.80 5.48 -23.17
CA ALA A 64 40.80 5.53 -22.09
C ALA A 64 39.41 5.97 -22.60
N VAL A 65 39.35 6.96 -23.51
CA VAL A 65 38.11 7.41 -24.15
C VAL A 65 37.51 6.32 -25.03
N ASP A 66 38.33 5.65 -25.83
CA ASP A 66 37.88 4.53 -26.67
C ASP A 66 37.35 3.37 -25.84
N VAL A 67 38.05 3.00 -24.76
CA VAL A 67 37.63 1.97 -23.81
C VAL A 67 36.30 2.36 -23.15
N GLN A 68 36.13 3.62 -22.72
CA GLN A 68 34.86 4.09 -22.17
C GLN A 68 33.73 4.03 -23.21
N GLY A 69 34.01 4.40 -24.46
CA GLY A 69 33.04 4.31 -25.56
C GLY A 69 32.61 2.87 -25.84
N VAL A 70 33.55 1.91 -25.80
CA VAL A 70 33.23 0.48 -25.89
C VAL A 70 32.41 0.04 -24.67
N ALA A 71 32.81 0.41 -23.45
CA ALA A 71 32.11 0.06 -22.22
C ALA A 71 30.65 0.54 -22.23
N LYS A 72 30.40 1.78 -22.67
CA LYS A 72 29.04 2.36 -22.80
C LYS A 72 28.19 1.64 -23.83
N ARG A 73 28.77 1.22 -24.96
CA ARG A 73 28.05 0.40 -25.95
C ARG A 73 27.69 -0.98 -25.41
N LEU A 74 28.61 -1.62 -24.69
CA LEU A 74 28.37 -2.91 -24.03
C LEU A 74 27.30 -2.78 -22.95
N ALA A 75 27.37 -1.72 -22.13
CA ALA A 75 26.34 -1.40 -21.14
C ALA A 75 24.95 -1.16 -21.76
N ALA A 76 24.88 -0.43 -22.88
CA ALA A 76 23.62 -0.20 -23.60
C ALA A 76 23.03 -1.49 -24.18
N ALA A 77 23.87 -2.46 -24.55
CA ALA A 77 23.46 -3.80 -24.96
C ALA A 77 23.22 -4.77 -23.77
N ARG A 78 23.42 -4.29 -22.53
CA ARG A 78 23.45 -5.06 -21.27
C ARG A 78 24.42 -6.25 -21.25
N ASP A 79 25.58 -6.13 -21.92
CA ASP A 79 26.74 -7.00 -21.70
C ASP A 79 27.49 -6.53 -20.45
N VAL A 80 27.01 -6.98 -19.28
CA VAL A 80 27.50 -6.57 -17.97
C VAL A 80 28.96 -6.96 -17.77
N ALA A 81 29.32 -8.20 -18.11
CA ALA A 81 30.69 -8.68 -17.94
C ALA A 81 31.66 -8.00 -18.92
N GLY A 82 31.24 -7.73 -20.15
CA GLY A 82 31.99 -6.94 -21.11
C GLY A 82 32.22 -5.51 -20.63
N ALA A 83 31.15 -4.83 -20.18
CA ALA A 83 31.24 -3.50 -19.60
C ALA A 83 32.15 -3.46 -18.37
N GLN A 84 32.01 -4.42 -17.44
CA GLN A 84 32.88 -4.57 -16.27
C GLN A 84 34.35 -4.71 -16.65
N ARG A 85 34.69 -5.57 -17.62
CA ARG A 85 36.08 -5.74 -18.10
C ARG A 85 36.63 -4.44 -18.69
N GLN A 86 35.83 -3.72 -19.48
CA GLN A 86 36.28 -2.45 -20.07
C GLN A 86 36.39 -1.34 -19.02
N TYR A 87 35.46 -1.23 -18.07
CA TYR A 87 35.61 -0.28 -16.96
C TYR A 87 36.79 -0.64 -16.05
N ALA A 88 37.07 -1.91 -15.79
CA ALA A 88 38.28 -2.31 -15.06
C ALA A 88 39.57 -1.91 -15.81
N ARG A 89 39.60 -2.07 -17.14
CA ARG A 89 40.70 -1.56 -17.98
C ARG A 89 40.80 -0.04 -17.94
N MET A 90 39.67 0.67 -17.98
CA MET A 90 39.61 2.13 -17.85
C MET A 90 40.20 2.58 -16.51
N ARG A 91 39.92 1.88 -15.41
CA ARG A 91 40.50 2.15 -14.09
C ARG A 91 42.02 1.92 -14.05
N GLN A 92 42.52 0.88 -14.72
CA GLN A 92 43.96 0.65 -14.87
C GLN A 92 44.64 1.79 -15.65
N LEU A 93 44.01 2.25 -16.74
CA LEU A 93 44.47 3.40 -17.51
C LEU A 93 44.44 4.68 -16.67
N ALA A 94 43.35 4.91 -15.93
CA ALA A 94 43.18 6.03 -15.00
C ALA A 94 44.30 6.05 -13.95
N HIS A 95 44.66 4.90 -13.37
CA HIS A 95 45.76 4.79 -12.42
C HIS A 95 47.13 5.11 -13.05
N ARG A 96 47.39 4.63 -14.28
CA ARG A 96 48.63 4.96 -15.01
C ARG A 96 48.72 6.45 -15.38
N LEU A 97 47.57 7.06 -15.67
CA LEU A 97 47.43 8.48 -15.98
C LEU A 97 47.38 9.38 -14.74
N ASP A 98 47.26 8.80 -13.53
CA ASP A 98 46.99 9.50 -12.26
C ASP A 98 45.71 10.38 -12.33
N ARG A 99 44.67 9.86 -12.99
CA ARG A 99 43.42 10.58 -13.30
C ARG A 99 42.26 10.03 -12.51
N THR A 100 41.96 10.66 -11.37
CA THR A 100 40.89 10.20 -10.48
C THR A 100 39.49 10.45 -11.03
N ASP A 101 39.33 11.45 -11.89
CA ASP A 101 38.10 11.70 -12.64
C ASP A 101 37.71 10.52 -13.55
N LEU A 102 38.69 9.90 -14.23
CA LEU A 102 38.46 8.72 -15.07
C LEU A 102 38.16 7.47 -14.23
N ASP A 103 38.83 7.29 -13.08
CA ASP A 103 38.55 6.18 -12.16
C ASP A 103 37.12 6.28 -11.59
N LEU A 104 36.74 7.47 -11.11
CA LEU A 104 35.39 7.71 -10.59
C LEU A 104 34.32 7.57 -11.67
N ALA A 105 34.57 8.03 -12.90
CA ALA A 105 33.66 7.83 -14.03
C ALA A 105 33.43 6.34 -14.31
N ALA A 106 34.49 5.53 -14.30
CA ALA A 106 34.38 4.09 -14.49
C ALA A 106 33.57 3.41 -13.36
N VAL A 107 33.78 3.82 -12.10
CA VAL A 107 33.05 3.24 -10.95
C VAL A 107 31.58 3.70 -10.91
N SER A 108 31.28 4.96 -11.23
CA SER A 108 29.90 5.46 -11.29
C SER A 108 29.11 4.87 -12.46
N ASP A 109 29.75 4.71 -13.63
CA ASP A 109 29.12 4.05 -14.78
C ASP A 109 28.88 2.56 -14.45
N LEU A 110 29.83 1.90 -13.77
CA LEU A 110 29.66 0.53 -13.29
C LEU A 110 28.50 0.38 -12.29
N ALA A 111 28.31 1.35 -11.38
CA ALA A 111 27.16 1.35 -10.47
C ALA A 111 25.83 1.31 -11.23
N THR A 112 25.74 2.06 -12.34
CA THR A 112 24.56 2.09 -13.21
C THR A 112 24.37 0.77 -13.95
N VAL A 113 25.47 0.17 -14.44
CA VAL A 113 25.43 -1.15 -15.10
C VAL A 113 24.93 -2.22 -14.13
N CYS A 114 25.51 -2.31 -12.93
CA CYS A 114 25.08 -3.25 -11.90
C CYS A 114 23.61 -3.05 -11.51
N TYR A 115 23.18 -1.79 -11.31
CA TYR A 115 21.79 -1.49 -11.01
C TYR A 115 20.85 -1.96 -12.13
N SER A 116 21.17 -1.67 -13.39
CA SER A 116 20.36 -2.09 -14.55
C SER A 116 20.30 -3.61 -14.76
N ALA A 117 21.29 -4.33 -14.24
CA ALA A 117 21.36 -5.79 -14.28
C ALA A 117 20.67 -6.47 -13.08
N GLY A 118 20.20 -5.70 -12.10
CA GLY A 118 19.63 -6.24 -10.86
C GLY A 118 20.66 -6.74 -9.84
N ASP A 119 21.94 -6.38 -10.00
CA ASP A 119 23.00 -6.63 -9.00
C ASP A 119 23.06 -5.46 -8.02
N LEU A 120 22.03 -5.36 -7.17
CA LEU A 120 21.75 -4.19 -6.34
C LEU A 120 22.84 -3.97 -5.29
N ARG A 121 23.42 -5.06 -4.79
CA ARG A 121 24.53 -5.01 -3.83
C ARG A 121 25.77 -4.34 -4.42
N ASN A 122 26.24 -4.80 -5.59
CA ASN A 122 27.42 -4.20 -6.21
C ASN A 122 27.13 -2.78 -6.72
N ALA A 123 25.91 -2.50 -7.16
CA ALA A 123 25.48 -1.15 -7.50
C ALA A 123 25.64 -0.20 -6.31
N ARG A 124 25.14 -0.59 -5.13
CA ARG A 124 25.29 0.17 -3.88
C ARG A 124 26.76 0.36 -3.52
N GLN A 125 27.54 -0.71 -3.50
CA GLN A 125 28.96 -0.64 -3.15
C GLN A 125 29.74 0.31 -4.06
N CYS A 126 29.49 0.24 -5.38
CA CYS A 126 30.14 1.15 -6.33
C CYS A 126 29.71 2.62 -6.07
N ALA A 127 28.43 2.88 -5.88
CA ALA A 127 27.93 4.22 -5.64
C ALA A 127 28.44 4.81 -4.31
N GLU A 128 28.44 4.04 -3.22
CA GLU A 128 28.98 4.46 -1.92
C GLU A 128 30.50 4.67 -1.97
N ALA A 129 31.23 3.86 -2.74
CA ALA A 129 32.66 4.05 -2.96
C ALA A 129 32.94 5.40 -3.66
N VAL A 130 32.16 5.76 -4.69
CA VAL A 130 32.27 7.07 -5.35
C VAL A 130 32.05 8.22 -4.36
N LEU A 131 31.01 8.14 -3.52
CA LEU A 131 30.73 9.18 -2.52
C LEU A 131 31.83 9.29 -1.46
N THR A 132 32.38 8.16 -1.02
CA THR A 132 33.46 8.10 -0.04
C THR A 132 34.72 8.77 -0.59
N VAL A 133 35.11 8.39 -1.80
CA VAL A 133 36.30 8.93 -2.48
C VAL A 133 36.12 10.42 -2.78
N PHE A 134 34.92 10.85 -3.20
CA PHE A 134 34.59 12.26 -3.40
C PHE A 134 34.80 13.08 -2.12
N GLY A 135 34.34 12.59 -0.96
CA GLY A 135 34.52 13.27 0.33
C GLY A 135 35.98 13.48 0.74
N VAL A 136 36.88 12.59 0.31
CA VAL A 136 38.34 12.70 0.50
C VAL A 136 38.94 13.69 -0.50
N ILE A 137 38.61 13.55 -1.78
CA ILE A 137 39.18 14.35 -2.88
C ILE A 137 38.79 15.82 -2.79
N THR A 138 37.55 16.14 -2.40
CA THR A 138 37.12 17.55 -2.31
C THR A 138 37.99 18.34 -1.33
N LYS A 139 38.45 17.70 -0.25
CA LYS A 139 39.40 18.30 0.70
C LYS A 139 40.78 18.53 0.08
N ALA A 140 41.20 17.66 -0.84
CA ALA A 140 42.46 17.77 -1.57
C ALA A 140 42.41 18.82 -2.69
N ILE A 141 41.35 18.87 -3.50
CA ILE A 141 41.22 19.82 -4.63
C ILE A 141 41.21 21.27 -4.14
N VAL A 142 40.56 21.54 -3.00
CA VAL A 142 40.59 22.86 -2.33
C VAL A 142 42.01 23.29 -1.98
N HIS A 143 42.94 22.35 -1.79
CA HIS A 143 44.32 22.62 -1.40
C HIS A 143 45.28 22.77 -2.61
N PHE A 144 44.95 22.19 -3.77
CA PHE A 144 45.89 22.04 -4.90
C PHE A 144 45.42 22.57 -6.27
N GLY A 145 44.19 23.08 -6.39
CA GLY A 145 43.78 23.90 -7.56
C GLY A 145 43.48 23.16 -8.88
N GLN A 146 43.12 21.87 -8.84
CA GLN A 146 42.72 21.08 -10.02
C GLN A 146 41.24 21.29 -10.40
N TYR A 147 40.89 22.46 -10.93
CA TYR A 147 39.49 22.84 -11.18
C TYR A 147 38.86 22.23 -12.45
N VAL A 148 39.65 21.81 -13.44
CA VAL A 148 39.14 21.25 -14.70
C VAL A 148 38.54 19.84 -14.51
N GLU A 149 39.14 19.03 -13.62
CA GLU A 149 38.71 17.66 -13.30
C GLU A 149 37.49 17.63 -12.37
N LEU A 150 37.24 18.72 -11.63
CA LEU A 150 36.17 18.82 -10.63
C LEU A 150 34.78 18.56 -11.24
N ARG A 151 34.50 19.03 -12.46
CA ARG A 151 33.17 18.81 -13.08
C ARG A 151 32.92 17.35 -13.41
N MET A 152 33.93 16.65 -13.92
CA MET A 152 33.83 15.22 -14.24
C MET A 152 33.60 14.42 -12.97
N ILE A 153 34.34 14.74 -11.91
CA ILE A 153 34.20 14.14 -10.58
C ILE A 153 32.80 14.40 -9.98
N GLU A 154 32.29 15.63 -10.11
CA GLU A 154 30.92 15.98 -9.70
C GLU A 154 29.88 15.21 -10.52
N GLY A 155 30.10 15.02 -11.83
CA GLY A 155 29.24 14.20 -12.68
C GLY A 155 29.18 12.74 -12.23
N SER A 156 30.32 12.13 -11.89
CA SER A 156 30.37 10.78 -11.32
C SER A 156 29.63 10.68 -9.99
N ARG A 157 29.78 11.70 -9.13
CA ARG A 157 29.00 11.80 -7.88
C ARG A 157 27.50 11.88 -8.18
N GLU A 158 27.08 12.71 -9.12
CA GLU A 158 25.68 12.87 -9.50
C GLU A 158 25.07 11.56 -10.01
N ILE A 159 25.82 10.76 -10.78
CA ILE A 159 25.40 9.43 -11.24
C ILE A 159 25.26 8.47 -10.05
N ALA A 160 26.25 8.44 -9.15
CA ALA A 160 26.20 7.59 -7.95
C ALA A 160 25.03 7.94 -7.02
N GLU A 161 24.76 9.24 -6.82
CA GLU A 161 23.61 9.71 -6.04
C GLU A 161 22.29 9.26 -6.67
N ARG A 162 22.15 9.30 -8.00
CA ARG A 162 20.96 8.82 -8.71
C ARG A 162 20.73 7.33 -8.52
N VAL A 163 21.79 6.50 -8.55
CA VAL A 163 21.69 5.06 -8.24
C VAL A 163 21.22 4.85 -6.81
N LEU A 164 21.78 5.59 -5.84
CA LEU A 164 21.39 5.49 -4.44
C LEU A 164 19.97 6.01 -4.18
N ILE A 165 19.52 7.05 -4.90
CA ILE A 165 18.14 7.52 -4.86
C ILE A 165 17.20 6.40 -5.31
N SER A 166 17.48 5.75 -6.44
CA SER A 166 16.66 4.64 -6.94
C SER A 166 16.63 3.46 -5.96
N LEU A 167 17.80 3.03 -5.46
CA LEU A 167 17.89 1.94 -4.48
C LEU A 167 17.14 2.27 -3.18
N SER A 168 17.32 3.48 -2.64
CA SER A 168 16.63 3.90 -1.42
C SER A 168 15.12 4.00 -1.62
N THR A 169 14.68 4.34 -2.85
CA THR A 169 13.25 4.38 -3.21
C THR A 169 12.66 2.98 -3.25
N GLU A 170 13.35 2.02 -3.87
CA GLU A 170 12.93 0.62 -3.98
C GLU A 170 12.92 -0.09 -2.62
N GLU A 171 13.83 0.26 -1.73
CA GLU A 171 13.91 -0.25 -0.36
C GLU A 171 12.95 0.43 0.62
N GLY A 172 12.29 1.51 0.21
CA GLY A 172 11.40 2.29 1.07
C GLY A 172 12.08 3.25 2.06
N ASP A 173 13.40 3.46 1.96
CA ASP A 173 14.13 4.52 2.68
C ASP A 173 13.94 5.88 1.99
N LEU A 174 12.68 6.34 1.99
CA LEU A 174 12.27 7.61 1.41
C LEU A 174 12.96 8.82 2.05
N PRO A 175 13.24 8.88 3.38
CA PRO A 175 14.01 9.97 3.97
C PRO A 175 15.39 10.12 3.32
N ARG A 176 16.11 9.00 3.13
CA ARG A 176 17.42 9.02 2.47
C ARG A 176 17.32 9.43 1.01
N ALA A 177 16.35 8.91 0.27
CA ALA A 177 16.12 9.28 -1.13
C ALA A 177 15.85 10.79 -1.28
N ARG A 178 15.01 11.37 -0.40
CA ARG A 178 14.69 12.81 -0.40
C ARG A 178 15.90 13.66 0.00
N GLU A 179 16.72 13.22 0.94
CA GLU A 179 17.94 13.91 1.34
C GLU A 179 18.90 14.06 0.15
N LEU A 180 19.17 12.94 -0.54
CA LEU A 180 20.03 12.89 -1.72
C LEU A 180 19.49 13.77 -2.85
N LEU A 181 18.20 13.66 -3.16
CA LEU A 181 17.52 14.49 -4.16
C LEU A 181 17.60 15.97 -3.83
N ALA A 182 17.34 16.36 -2.58
CA ALA A 182 17.37 17.74 -2.15
C ALA A 182 18.77 18.34 -2.30
N ASP A 183 19.81 17.59 -1.94
CA ASP A 183 21.19 18.05 -2.11
C ASP A 183 21.60 18.22 -3.58
N GLN A 184 21.18 17.29 -4.44
CA GLN A 184 21.48 17.36 -5.87
C GLN A 184 20.70 18.49 -6.56
N ARG A 185 19.42 18.68 -6.21
CA ARG A 185 18.59 19.78 -6.74
C ARG A 185 19.11 21.16 -6.34
N ARG A 186 19.61 21.33 -5.11
CA ARG A 186 20.25 22.60 -4.68
C ARG A 186 21.44 22.95 -5.59
N ARG A 187 22.26 21.95 -5.95
CA ARG A 187 23.41 22.13 -6.84
C ARG A 187 22.99 22.43 -8.28
N ALA A 188 21.99 21.73 -8.82
CA ALA A 188 21.43 22.03 -10.13
C ALA A 188 20.86 23.47 -10.20
N ALA A 189 20.11 23.90 -9.18
CA ALA A 189 19.57 25.25 -9.09
C ALA A 189 20.68 26.32 -9.04
N PHE A 190 21.78 26.05 -8.33
CA PHE A 190 22.95 26.93 -8.32
C PHE A 190 23.56 27.07 -9.72
N ARG A 191 23.74 25.96 -10.46
CA ARG A 191 24.29 25.98 -11.83
C ARG A 191 23.40 26.73 -12.82
N LYS A 192 22.09 26.67 -12.63
CA LYS A 192 21.11 27.42 -13.42
C LYS A 192 21.14 28.92 -13.15
N ALA A 193 21.44 29.32 -11.91
CA ALA A 193 21.46 30.72 -11.48
C ALA A 193 22.81 31.43 -11.71
N ALA A 194 23.87 30.69 -12.04
CA ALA A 194 25.20 31.27 -12.24
C ALA A 194 25.28 32.15 -13.51
N GLU A 195 25.97 33.29 -13.40
CA GLU A 195 26.10 34.25 -14.51
C GLU A 195 27.09 33.75 -15.59
N PRO A 196 26.88 34.09 -16.87
CA PRO A 196 27.83 33.78 -17.94
C PRO A 196 29.24 34.32 -17.61
N GLY A 197 30.22 33.43 -17.51
CA GLY A 197 31.62 33.77 -17.21
C GLY A 197 32.07 33.51 -15.76
N GLN A 198 31.15 33.17 -14.83
CA GLN A 198 31.53 32.71 -13.48
C GLN A 198 32.12 31.29 -13.48
N PHE A 199 31.66 30.45 -14.41
CA PHE A 199 32.13 29.07 -14.62
C PHE A 199 32.24 28.76 -16.12
N PRO A 200 33.04 27.75 -16.54
CA PRO A 200 33.03 27.23 -17.91
C PRO A 200 31.61 26.84 -18.34
N ARG A 201 31.28 27.03 -19.63
CA ARG A 201 29.91 26.83 -20.14
C ARG A 201 29.42 25.39 -19.97
N GLU A 202 30.34 24.42 -19.95
CA GLU A 202 30.10 23.00 -19.74
C GLU A 202 29.71 22.64 -18.29
N GLN A 203 29.84 23.58 -17.35
CA GLN A 203 29.50 23.42 -15.94
C GLN A 203 28.19 24.11 -15.55
N LEU A 204 27.49 24.72 -16.51
CA LEU A 204 26.23 25.45 -16.30
C LEU A 204 25.05 24.59 -16.76
N ASP A 205 23.87 24.82 -16.15
CA ASP A 205 22.59 24.27 -16.63
C ASP A 205 21.62 25.44 -16.92
N PRO A 206 21.91 26.26 -17.95
CA PRO A 206 21.17 27.51 -18.19
C PRO A 206 19.71 27.28 -18.56
N HIS A 207 19.36 26.08 -19.04
CA HIS A 207 18.02 25.71 -19.47
C HIS A 207 17.26 24.89 -18.43
N GLY A 208 17.92 24.42 -17.36
CA GLY A 208 17.30 23.65 -16.27
C GLY A 208 16.99 22.19 -16.64
N ALA A 209 17.73 21.59 -17.57
CA ALA A 209 17.48 20.23 -18.02
C ALA A 209 17.82 19.20 -16.93
N ASP A 210 18.92 19.41 -16.19
CA ASP A 210 19.32 18.55 -15.07
C ASP A 210 18.28 18.64 -13.93
N GLU A 211 17.78 19.85 -13.68
CA GLU A 211 16.71 20.07 -12.69
C GLU A 211 15.45 19.27 -13.05
N LEU A 212 15.07 19.22 -14.34
CA LEU A 212 13.91 18.47 -14.80
C LEU A 212 14.10 16.95 -14.68
N GLU A 213 15.30 16.43 -14.94
CA GLU A 213 15.63 15.02 -14.69
C GLU A 213 15.45 14.65 -13.21
N LEU A 214 15.98 15.47 -12.30
CA LEU A 214 15.83 15.25 -10.86
C LEU A 214 14.37 15.31 -10.41
N ARG A 215 13.54 16.13 -11.06
CA ARG A 215 12.09 16.14 -10.81
C ARG A 215 11.39 14.86 -11.30
N ILE A 216 11.89 14.21 -12.34
CA ILE A 216 11.37 12.88 -12.75
C ILE A 216 11.77 11.81 -11.73
N LEU A 217 12.97 11.89 -11.14
CA LEU A 217 13.34 10.98 -10.04
C LEU A 217 12.52 11.26 -8.77
N ASP A 218 12.23 12.52 -8.46
CA ASP A 218 11.35 12.93 -7.36
C ASP A 218 9.92 12.36 -7.52
N VAL A 219 9.42 12.24 -8.77
CA VAL A 219 8.14 11.57 -9.06
C VAL A 219 8.17 10.10 -8.59
N ARG A 220 9.26 9.35 -8.82
CA ARG A 220 9.37 7.97 -8.33
C ARG A 220 9.34 7.90 -6.81
N VAL A 221 9.99 8.85 -6.14
CA VAL A 221 9.95 8.97 -4.68
C VAL A 221 8.55 9.34 -4.18
N GLN A 222 7.82 10.21 -4.90
CA GLN A 222 6.43 10.56 -4.59
C GLN A 222 5.50 9.35 -4.72
N VAL A 223 5.65 8.54 -5.78
CA VAL A 223 4.89 7.31 -5.98
C VAL A 223 5.16 6.32 -4.83
N ALA A 224 6.44 6.08 -4.51
CA ALA A 224 6.81 5.21 -3.39
C ALA A 224 6.32 5.76 -2.02
N ALA A 225 6.11 7.07 -1.93
CA ALA A 225 5.51 7.72 -0.77
C ALA A 225 3.98 7.65 -0.72
N GLY A 226 3.32 7.04 -1.70
CA GLY A 226 1.85 6.96 -1.77
C GLY A 226 1.18 8.24 -2.30
N ASP A 227 1.88 9.04 -3.11
CA ASP A 227 1.32 10.22 -3.78
C ASP A 227 1.33 10.09 -5.32
N PRO A 228 0.61 9.12 -5.91
CA PRO A 228 0.53 8.95 -7.36
C PRO A 228 -0.19 10.14 -8.05
N ALA A 229 -1.11 10.81 -7.36
CA ALA A 229 -1.83 11.97 -7.89
C ALA A 229 -0.92 13.20 -8.00
N GLY A 230 -0.13 13.50 -6.97
CA GLY A 230 0.89 14.54 -7.00
C GLY A 230 2.00 14.21 -8.01
N ALA A 231 2.43 12.95 -8.08
CA ALA A 231 3.37 12.46 -9.09
C ALA A 231 2.85 12.70 -10.52
N ARG A 232 1.57 12.41 -10.79
CA ARG A 232 0.93 12.69 -12.09
C ARG A 232 0.93 14.19 -12.42
N ALA A 233 0.51 15.03 -11.48
CA ALA A 233 0.50 16.49 -11.67
C ALA A 233 1.93 17.04 -11.89
N ALA A 234 2.92 16.51 -11.16
CA ALA A 234 4.32 16.84 -11.33
C ALA A 234 4.82 16.46 -12.73
N LEU A 235 4.48 15.26 -13.23
CA LEU A 235 4.82 14.81 -14.58
C LEU A 235 4.20 15.67 -15.67
N GLU A 236 2.96 16.12 -15.53
CA GLU A 236 2.33 17.07 -16.46
C GLU A 236 3.09 18.40 -16.49
N GLY A 237 3.46 18.93 -15.31
CA GLY A 237 4.29 20.13 -15.20
C GLY A 237 5.70 19.97 -15.78
N ILE A 238 6.32 18.80 -15.61
CA ILE A 238 7.64 18.48 -16.17
C ILE A 238 7.56 18.40 -17.70
N LEU A 239 6.56 17.70 -18.25
CA LEU A 239 6.37 17.58 -19.70
C LEU A 239 6.11 18.95 -20.35
N ALA A 240 5.33 19.81 -19.70
CA ALA A 240 5.11 21.18 -20.16
C ALA A 240 6.39 22.03 -20.11
N ALA A 241 7.23 21.85 -19.08
CA ALA A 241 8.51 22.54 -18.98
C ALA A 241 9.51 22.07 -20.05
N LEU A 242 9.60 20.76 -20.28
CA LEU A 242 10.43 20.16 -21.34
C LEU A 242 9.98 20.64 -22.73
N ALA A 243 8.69 20.80 -22.97
CA ALA A 243 8.18 21.32 -24.25
C ALA A 243 8.66 22.75 -24.55
N ARG A 244 8.83 23.61 -23.53
CA ARG A 244 9.30 24.99 -23.71
C ARG A 244 10.77 25.09 -24.14
N ILE A 245 11.58 24.09 -23.84
CA ILE A 245 13.01 24.05 -24.17
C ILE A 245 13.34 23.05 -25.28
N ALA A 246 12.32 22.43 -25.91
CA ALA A 246 12.51 21.37 -26.90
C ALA A 246 13.21 21.85 -28.19
N ASP A 247 13.03 23.11 -28.56
CA ASP A 247 13.61 23.68 -29.77
C ASP A 247 15.05 24.20 -29.58
N VAL A 248 15.55 24.24 -28.33
CA VAL A 248 16.89 24.71 -28.00
C VAL A 248 17.93 23.68 -28.46
N ASP A 249 18.80 24.06 -29.41
CA ASP A 249 19.78 23.17 -30.02
C ASP A 249 20.70 22.51 -28.97
N GLU A 250 21.14 23.26 -27.95
CA GLU A 250 22.09 22.76 -26.95
C GLU A 250 21.56 21.61 -26.09
N VAL A 251 20.24 21.54 -25.86
CA VAL A 251 19.62 20.52 -24.98
C VAL A 251 18.62 19.63 -25.72
N ARG A 252 18.48 19.76 -27.03
CA ARG A 252 17.45 19.07 -27.83
C ARG A 252 17.45 17.56 -27.60
N GLU A 253 18.62 16.91 -27.68
CA GLU A 253 18.73 15.47 -27.50
C GLU A 253 18.41 15.03 -26.07
N GLN A 254 18.89 15.78 -25.07
CA GLN A 254 18.59 15.54 -23.66
C GLN A 254 17.09 15.67 -23.39
N VAL A 255 16.43 16.72 -23.93
CA VAL A 255 14.99 16.95 -23.78
C VAL A 255 14.17 15.83 -24.40
N VAL A 256 14.57 15.29 -25.56
CA VAL A 256 13.89 14.14 -26.17
C VAL A 256 13.94 12.92 -25.23
N SER A 257 15.10 12.63 -24.64
CA SER A 257 15.27 11.53 -23.70
C SER A 257 14.44 11.73 -22.42
N LEU A 258 14.49 12.93 -21.82
CA LEU A 258 13.70 13.27 -20.63
C LEU A 258 12.19 13.23 -20.88
N GLN A 259 11.74 13.62 -22.07
CA GLN A 259 10.33 13.50 -22.47
C GLN A 259 9.87 12.05 -22.62
N ALA A 260 10.76 11.15 -23.07
CA ALA A 260 10.48 9.72 -23.13
C ALA A 260 10.39 9.14 -21.71
N MET A 261 11.38 9.47 -20.86
CA MET A 261 11.41 9.06 -19.46
C MET A 261 10.15 9.52 -18.71
N ALA A 262 9.80 10.80 -18.77
CA ALA A 262 8.62 11.34 -18.08
C ALA A 262 7.30 10.70 -18.55
N ARG A 263 7.15 10.38 -19.84
CA ARG A 263 5.95 9.68 -20.34
C ARG A 263 5.91 8.22 -19.90
N ALA A 264 7.06 7.54 -19.88
CA ALA A 264 7.15 6.16 -19.40
C ALA A 264 6.80 6.08 -17.91
N GLU A 265 7.31 7.03 -17.10
CA GLU A 265 6.90 7.15 -15.69
C GLU A 265 5.41 7.46 -15.55
N ARG A 266 4.84 8.31 -16.41
CA ARG A 266 3.40 8.60 -16.38
C ARG A 266 2.56 7.35 -16.69
N ALA A 267 2.97 6.54 -17.66
CA ALA A 267 2.30 5.29 -17.96
C ALA A 267 2.33 4.33 -16.75
N ARG A 268 3.48 4.19 -16.09
CA ARG A 268 3.61 3.38 -14.86
C ARG A 268 2.71 3.88 -13.74
N VAL A 269 2.67 5.19 -13.50
CA VAL A 269 1.81 5.80 -12.46
C VAL A 269 0.33 5.55 -12.75
N ARG A 270 -0.07 5.65 -14.02
CA ARG A 270 -1.45 5.38 -14.44
C ARG A 270 -1.84 3.93 -14.27
N GLN A 271 -0.97 3.01 -14.68
CA GLN A 271 -1.18 1.58 -14.48
C GLN A 271 -1.31 1.22 -13.00
N ALA A 272 -0.44 1.77 -12.15
CA ALA A 272 -0.55 1.59 -10.70
C ALA A 272 -1.85 2.19 -10.12
N GLY A 273 -2.42 3.22 -10.77
CA GLY A 273 -3.70 3.83 -10.41
C GLY A 273 -4.93 3.21 -11.05
N GLY A 274 -4.80 2.08 -11.78
CA GLY A 274 -5.91 1.42 -12.48
C GLY A 274 -6.40 2.13 -13.74
N GLU A 275 -5.66 3.14 -14.24
CA GLU A 275 -5.94 3.87 -15.48
C GLU A 275 -5.34 3.14 -16.71
N GLU A 276 -5.65 1.85 -16.88
CA GLU A 276 -4.97 0.94 -17.82
C GLU A 276 -5.05 1.41 -19.28
N ALA A 277 -6.19 1.98 -19.68
CA ALA A 277 -6.41 2.54 -21.01
C ALA A 277 -5.53 3.77 -21.29
N ASP A 278 -5.36 4.65 -20.30
CA ASP A 278 -4.55 5.86 -20.42
C ASP A 278 -3.05 5.58 -20.30
N ALA A 279 -2.66 4.54 -19.56
CA ALA A 279 -1.31 4.00 -19.53
C ALA A 279 -0.92 3.41 -20.89
N SER A 280 -1.80 2.58 -21.46
CA SER A 280 -1.66 2.02 -22.80
C SER A 280 -1.54 3.11 -23.88
N ALA A 281 -2.35 4.16 -23.78
CA ALA A 281 -2.27 5.31 -24.70
C ALA A 281 -0.92 6.06 -24.63
N ASP A 282 -0.29 6.12 -23.45
CA ASP A 282 1.04 6.72 -23.29
C ASP A 282 2.14 5.86 -23.90
N LEU A 283 2.10 4.55 -23.66
CA LEU A 283 3.04 3.58 -24.26
C LEU A 283 2.90 3.54 -25.79
N LEU A 284 1.67 3.55 -26.32
CA LEU A 284 1.41 3.64 -27.76
C LEU A 284 1.95 4.93 -28.37
N ARG A 285 1.82 6.07 -27.67
CA ARG A 285 2.39 7.35 -28.13
C ARG A 285 3.91 7.34 -28.10
N LEU A 286 4.53 6.67 -27.12
CA LEU A 286 5.98 6.48 -27.07
C LEU A 286 6.45 5.60 -28.21
N SER A 287 5.82 4.45 -28.42
CA SER A 287 6.09 3.55 -29.54
C SER A 287 5.93 4.26 -30.89
N ALA A 288 4.83 4.96 -31.14
CA ALA A 288 4.61 5.69 -32.39
C ALA A 288 5.62 6.84 -32.63
N ARG A 289 6.13 7.45 -31.56
CA ARG A 289 7.11 8.56 -31.66
C ARG A 289 8.52 8.05 -31.92
N HIS A 290 8.87 6.86 -31.46
CA HIS A 290 10.20 6.30 -31.56
C HIS A 290 10.20 5.14 -32.56
N GLY A 291 10.99 5.20 -33.62
CA GLY A 291 11.13 4.07 -34.54
C GLY A 291 12.09 2.99 -34.03
N GLY A 292 11.94 1.77 -34.53
CA GLY A 292 12.88 0.66 -34.38
C GLY A 292 13.08 0.17 -32.93
N PRO A 293 14.32 -0.08 -32.46
CA PRO A 293 14.56 -0.75 -31.19
C PRO A 293 14.07 0.01 -29.96
N THR A 294 13.89 1.34 -30.05
CA THR A 294 13.34 2.12 -28.94
C THR A 294 11.83 1.94 -28.80
N ALA A 295 11.10 1.80 -29.93
CA ALA A 295 9.69 1.44 -29.93
C ALA A 295 9.48 0.06 -29.30
N ALA A 296 10.30 -0.90 -29.74
CA ALA A 296 10.21 -2.29 -29.30
C ALA A 296 10.31 -2.45 -27.77
N LYS A 297 11.11 -1.62 -27.08
CA LYS A 297 11.18 -1.63 -25.61
C LYS A 297 9.86 -1.26 -24.93
N PHE A 298 9.10 -0.33 -25.53
CA PHE A 298 7.76 0.03 -25.04
C PHE A 298 6.71 -1.01 -25.44
N ASP A 299 6.87 -1.61 -26.62
CA ASP A 299 5.95 -2.65 -27.11
C ASP A 299 6.00 -3.93 -26.25
N VAL A 300 7.16 -4.25 -25.64
CA VAL A 300 7.25 -5.33 -24.62
C VAL A 300 6.35 -5.04 -23.42
N GLN A 301 6.36 -3.81 -22.90
CA GLN A 301 5.50 -3.42 -21.76
C GLN A 301 4.01 -3.41 -22.15
N LEU A 302 3.70 -2.98 -23.37
CA LEU A 302 2.33 -3.01 -23.90
C LEU A 302 1.79 -4.45 -24.03
N ALA A 303 2.66 -5.43 -24.34
CA ALA A 303 2.27 -6.83 -24.40
C ALA A 303 1.86 -7.38 -23.02
N GLU A 304 2.56 -7.00 -21.95
CA GLU A 304 2.19 -7.38 -20.58
C GLU A 304 0.81 -6.84 -20.21
N THR A 305 0.51 -5.57 -20.51
CA THR A 305 -0.81 -4.98 -20.28
C THR A 305 -1.91 -5.72 -21.04
N ARG A 306 -1.69 -6.08 -22.32
CA ARG A 306 -2.66 -6.87 -23.09
C ARG A 306 -2.96 -8.23 -22.47
N ALA A 307 -1.96 -8.88 -21.88
CA ALA A 307 -2.15 -10.16 -21.22
C ALA A 307 -2.99 -10.02 -19.95
N LEU A 308 -2.80 -8.94 -19.18
CA LEU A 308 -3.64 -8.62 -18.02
C LEU A 308 -5.09 -8.34 -18.42
N ASP A 309 -5.32 -7.72 -19.57
CA ASP A 309 -6.65 -7.49 -20.16
C ASP A 309 -7.27 -8.76 -20.78
N GLY A 310 -6.55 -9.89 -20.78
CA GLY A 310 -7.01 -11.19 -21.29
C GLY A 310 -6.77 -11.43 -22.78
N ASP A 311 -6.14 -10.50 -23.51
CA ASP A 311 -5.70 -10.69 -24.91
C ASP A 311 -4.33 -11.39 -24.99
N PHE A 312 -4.29 -12.65 -24.55
CA PHE A 312 -3.07 -13.47 -24.60
C PHE A 312 -2.50 -13.64 -26.02
N PRO A 313 -3.29 -13.92 -27.07
CA PRO A 313 -2.76 -14.03 -28.44
C PRO A 313 -2.16 -12.72 -28.95
N GLY A 314 -2.81 -11.58 -28.68
CA GLY A 314 -2.31 -10.26 -29.07
C GLY A 314 -1.09 -9.81 -28.27
N ALA A 315 -0.97 -10.23 -27.00
CA ALA A 315 0.23 -10.05 -26.19
C ALA A 315 1.42 -10.83 -26.77
N ILE A 316 1.24 -12.13 -27.05
CA ILE A 316 2.29 -13.00 -27.63
C ILE A 316 2.76 -12.45 -28.99
N ALA A 317 1.83 -12.04 -29.86
CA ALA A 317 2.19 -11.48 -31.16
C ALA A 317 3.01 -10.18 -31.05
N ALA A 318 2.63 -9.30 -30.11
CA ALA A 318 3.31 -8.03 -29.89
C ALA A 318 4.74 -8.23 -29.37
N ILE A 319 4.92 -9.11 -28.37
CA ILE A 319 6.24 -9.33 -27.78
C ILE A 319 7.19 -10.06 -28.74
N VAL A 320 6.69 -10.94 -29.61
CA VAL A 320 7.50 -11.56 -30.68
C VAL A 320 8.01 -10.50 -31.65
N ALA A 321 7.14 -9.61 -32.13
CA ALA A 321 7.53 -8.53 -33.03
C ALA A 321 8.57 -7.61 -32.39
N ALA A 322 8.36 -7.23 -31.12
CA ALA A 322 9.30 -6.41 -30.37
C ALA A 322 10.67 -7.11 -30.19
N ARG A 323 10.67 -8.40 -29.81
CA ARG A 323 11.90 -9.18 -29.66
C ARG A 323 12.68 -9.25 -30.97
N ASP A 324 12.00 -9.50 -32.09
CA ASP A 324 12.66 -9.64 -33.39
C ASP A 324 13.26 -8.31 -33.88
N GLU A 325 12.59 -7.18 -33.61
CA GLU A 325 13.13 -5.84 -33.85
C GLU A 325 14.39 -5.56 -32.99
N LEU A 326 14.35 -5.93 -31.70
CA LEU A 326 15.51 -5.80 -30.79
C LEU A 326 16.68 -6.70 -31.24
N ALA A 327 16.37 -7.89 -31.75
CA ALA A 327 17.36 -8.83 -32.28
C ALA A 327 18.00 -8.29 -33.56
N ALA A 328 17.21 -7.72 -34.48
CA ALA A 328 17.73 -7.06 -35.67
C ALA A 328 18.65 -5.86 -35.33
N ALA A 329 18.40 -5.19 -34.20
CA ALA A 329 19.24 -4.12 -33.68
C ALA A 329 20.47 -4.60 -32.88
N GLY A 330 20.64 -5.90 -32.66
CA GLY A 330 21.77 -6.47 -31.92
C GLY A 330 21.75 -6.19 -30.40
N LEU A 331 20.59 -5.84 -29.83
CA LEU A 331 20.43 -5.53 -28.41
C LEU A 331 20.21 -6.81 -27.58
N THR A 332 21.27 -7.61 -27.44
CA THR A 332 21.20 -8.98 -26.88
C THR A 332 20.56 -9.06 -25.49
N GLY A 333 20.80 -8.09 -24.61
CA GLY A 333 20.17 -8.08 -23.29
C GLY A 333 18.68 -7.74 -23.31
N ASP A 334 18.24 -6.82 -24.16
CA ASP A 334 16.81 -6.51 -24.30
C ASP A 334 16.07 -7.68 -24.98
N VAL A 335 16.73 -8.39 -25.90
CA VAL A 335 16.22 -9.66 -26.47
C VAL A 335 16.06 -10.71 -25.38
N ALA A 336 17.00 -10.82 -24.45
CA ALA A 336 16.91 -11.77 -23.34
C ALA A 336 15.69 -11.48 -22.44
N GLU A 337 15.45 -10.20 -22.08
CA GLU A 337 14.27 -9.81 -21.30
C GLU A 337 12.96 -10.08 -22.07
N ALA A 338 12.90 -9.70 -23.35
CA ALA A 338 11.72 -9.95 -24.19
C ALA A 338 11.44 -11.44 -24.35
N SER A 339 12.47 -12.27 -24.48
CA SER A 339 12.33 -13.73 -24.51
C SER A 339 11.89 -14.32 -23.18
N HIS A 340 12.38 -13.83 -22.05
CA HIS A 340 11.90 -14.29 -20.75
C HIS A 340 10.43 -13.90 -20.51
N ALA A 341 10.04 -12.68 -20.84
CA ALA A 341 8.65 -12.24 -20.75
C ALA A 341 7.73 -13.03 -21.70
N LEU A 342 8.17 -13.29 -22.94
CA LEU A 342 7.44 -14.17 -23.87
C LEU A 342 7.33 -15.60 -23.33
N GLY A 343 8.41 -16.16 -22.79
CA GLY A 343 8.40 -17.48 -22.16
C GLY A 343 7.40 -17.56 -21.01
N THR A 344 7.28 -16.50 -20.22
CA THR A 344 6.30 -16.41 -19.13
C THR A 344 4.87 -16.42 -19.66
N LEU A 345 4.57 -15.62 -20.70
CA LEU A 345 3.25 -15.61 -21.34
C LEU A 345 2.90 -16.96 -21.97
N LEU A 346 3.86 -17.62 -22.63
CA LEU A 346 3.68 -18.95 -23.22
C LEU A 346 3.42 -20.01 -22.15
N LEU A 347 4.13 -19.94 -21.02
CA LEU A 347 3.92 -20.86 -19.89
C LEU A 347 2.52 -20.67 -19.28
N LEU A 348 2.06 -19.43 -19.10
CA LEU A 348 0.71 -19.13 -18.64
C LEU A 348 -0.37 -19.60 -19.64
N ALA A 349 -0.08 -19.54 -20.94
CA ALA A 349 -0.94 -20.08 -21.99
C ALA A 349 -0.90 -21.62 -22.10
N GLY A 350 -0.04 -22.29 -21.33
CA GLY A 350 0.12 -23.75 -21.33
C GLY A 350 1.03 -24.32 -22.42
N ASP A 351 1.71 -23.49 -23.22
CA ASP A 351 2.69 -23.93 -24.22
C ASP A 351 4.09 -24.05 -23.57
N VAL A 352 4.25 -25.09 -22.74
CA VAL A 352 5.46 -25.29 -21.93
C VAL A 352 6.71 -25.51 -22.79
N ALA A 353 6.57 -26.15 -23.95
CA ALA A 353 7.68 -26.43 -24.86
C ALA A 353 8.25 -25.14 -25.45
N GLN A 354 7.39 -24.27 -26.02
CA GLN A 354 7.85 -22.98 -26.54
C GLN A 354 8.33 -22.06 -25.40
N ALA A 355 7.69 -22.12 -24.23
CA ALA A 355 8.15 -21.37 -23.07
C ALA A 355 9.60 -21.73 -22.70
N ARG A 356 9.93 -23.03 -22.62
CA ARG A 356 11.30 -23.50 -22.38
C ARG A 356 12.27 -22.97 -23.44
N ASP A 357 11.93 -23.08 -24.72
CA ASP A 357 12.80 -22.61 -25.81
C ASP A 357 13.13 -21.12 -25.65
N GLN A 358 12.14 -20.31 -25.25
CA GLN A 358 12.34 -18.89 -24.98
C GLN A 358 13.18 -18.63 -23.74
N PHE A 359 12.96 -19.36 -22.64
CA PHE A 359 13.79 -19.25 -21.44
C PHE A 359 15.24 -19.67 -21.73
N GLU A 360 15.48 -20.78 -22.42
CA GLU A 360 16.83 -21.19 -22.82
C GLU A 360 17.50 -20.19 -23.77
N HIS A 361 16.73 -19.56 -24.66
CA HIS A 361 17.24 -18.48 -25.50
C HIS A 361 17.70 -17.28 -24.67
N ALA A 362 16.87 -16.82 -23.72
CA ALA A 362 17.24 -15.78 -22.76
C ALA A 362 18.47 -16.19 -21.93
N GLY A 363 18.51 -17.44 -21.46
CA GLY A 363 19.61 -18.01 -20.69
C GLY A 363 20.96 -18.00 -21.42
N LYS A 364 20.97 -18.35 -22.70
CA LYS A 364 22.17 -18.26 -23.56
C LYS A 364 22.69 -16.83 -23.65
N LEU A 365 21.80 -15.86 -23.80
CA LEU A 365 22.13 -14.43 -23.88
C LEU A 365 22.63 -13.89 -22.54
N TRP A 366 21.96 -14.21 -21.43
CA TRP A 366 22.41 -13.83 -20.08
C TRP A 366 23.77 -14.43 -19.73
N THR A 367 24.00 -15.71 -20.06
CA THR A 367 25.30 -16.37 -19.85
C THR A 367 26.40 -15.69 -20.67
N ALA A 368 26.12 -15.37 -21.94
CA ALA A 368 27.07 -14.65 -22.78
C ALA A 368 27.40 -13.25 -22.25
N ASN A 369 26.40 -12.58 -21.66
CA ASN A 369 26.51 -11.24 -21.08
C ASN A 369 27.03 -11.24 -19.62
N GLY A 370 27.20 -12.42 -19.01
CA GLY A 370 27.59 -12.58 -17.60
C GLY A 370 26.54 -12.07 -16.60
N ASP A 371 25.26 -12.10 -16.96
CA ASP A 371 24.14 -11.67 -16.12
C ASP A 371 23.76 -12.79 -15.11
N THR A 372 24.34 -12.69 -13.92
CA THR A 372 24.12 -13.67 -12.83
C THR A 372 22.68 -13.62 -12.28
N PRO A 373 22.06 -12.45 -12.06
CA PRO A 373 20.63 -12.36 -11.77
C PRO A 373 19.74 -12.99 -12.85
N GLY A 374 20.04 -12.75 -14.13
CA GLY A 374 19.40 -13.42 -15.27
C GLY A 374 19.50 -14.94 -15.20
N ALA A 375 20.69 -15.48 -14.91
CA ALA A 375 20.89 -16.92 -14.74
C ALA A 375 20.05 -17.52 -13.59
N ARG A 376 19.86 -16.80 -12.48
CA ARG A 376 18.97 -17.24 -11.40
C ARG A 376 17.50 -17.27 -11.83
N ARG A 377 17.05 -16.21 -12.54
CA ARG A 377 15.69 -16.15 -13.13
C ARG A 377 15.45 -17.30 -14.10
N LEU A 378 16.45 -17.63 -14.92
CA LEU A 378 16.43 -18.79 -15.81
C LEU A 378 16.19 -20.09 -15.05
N ASP A 379 16.97 -20.37 -13.99
CA ASP A 379 16.81 -21.59 -13.22
C ASP A 379 15.40 -21.69 -12.62
N LEU A 380 14.83 -20.60 -12.06
CA LEU A 380 13.45 -20.62 -11.58
C LEU A 380 12.42 -20.85 -12.69
N ALA A 381 12.63 -20.26 -13.87
CA ALA A 381 11.74 -20.44 -15.01
C ALA A 381 11.79 -21.89 -15.55
N LEU A 382 12.99 -22.46 -15.69
CA LEU A 382 13.17 -23.85 -16.10
C LEU A 382 12.63 -24.84 -15.06
N ALA A 383 12.76 -24.52 -13.76
CA ALA A 383 12.14 -25.30 -12.70
C ALA A 383 10.61 -25.37 -12.86
N ARG A 384 9.97 -24.24 -13.19
CA ARG A 384 8.52 -24.17 -13.45
C ARG A 384 8.13 -24.93 -14.72
N CYS A 385 8.90 -24.83 -15.80
CA CYS A 385 8.65 -25.61 -17.02
C CYS A 385 8.76 -27.12 -16.76
N ALA A 386 9.81 -27.56 -16.07
CA ALA A 386 9.98 -28.97 -15.70
C ALA A 386 8.84 -29.47 -14.81
N ALA A 387 8.40 -28.66 -13.84
CA ALA A 387 7.24 -28.97 -13.01
C ALA A 387 5.93 -29.08 -13.82
N ALA A 388 5.69 -28.16 -14.78
CA ALA A 388 4.52 -28.18 -15.64
C ALA A 388 4.48 -29.42 -16.56
N GLU A 389 5.62 -30.00 -16.88
CA GLU A 389 5.73 -31.28 -17.63
C GLU A 389 5.71 -32.52 -16.75
N GLY A 390 5.74 -32.36 -15.42
CA GLY A 390 5.83 -33.46 -14.47
C GLY A 390 7.24 -34.06 -14.32
N ASP A 391 8.29 -33.40 -14.82
CA ASP A 391 9.69 -33.75 -14.58
C ASP A 391 10.18 -33.17 -13.24
N TRP A 392 9.72 -33.78 -12.15
CA TRP A 392 10.03 -33.34 -10.79
C TRP A 392 11.53 -33.36 -10.44
N PRO A 393 12.32 -34.38 -10.85
CA PRO A 393 13.77 -34.37 -10.61
C PRO A 393 14.46 -33.15 -11.24
N ALA A 394 14.17 -32.83 -12.50
CA ALA A 394 14.75 -31.66 -13.16
C ALA A 394 14.26 -30.37 -12.50
N ALA A 395 12.98 -30.29 -12.14
CA ALA A 395 12.41 -29.14 -11.45
C ALA A 395 13.14 -28.83 -10.14
N LYS A 396 13.39 -29.85 -9.31
CA LYS A 396 14.12 -29.74 -8.04
C LYS A 396 15.58 -29.37 -8.23
N GLU A 397 16.23 -29.90 -9.27
CA GLU A 397 17.62 -29.58 -9.58
C GLU A 397 17.79 -28.09 -9.96
N HIS A 398 16.91 -27.57 -10.82
CA HIS A 398 16.88 -26.16 -11.17
C HIS A 398 16.56 -25.27 -9.96
N ALA A 399 15.56 -25.65 -9.15
CA ALA A 399 15.20 -24.90 -7.94
C ALA A 399 16.36 -24.85 -6.93
N ALA A 400 17.09 -25.95 -6.74
CA ALA A 400 18.26 -26.01 -5.86
C ALA A 400 19.40 -25.09 -6.34
N ARG A 401 19.67 -25.03 -7.66
CA ARG A 401 20.63 -24.07 -8.23
C ARG A 401 20.21 -22.63 -7.97
N ALA A 402 18.94 -22.31 -8.18
CA ALA A 402 18.41 -20.98 -7.91
C ALA A 402 18.55 -20.59 -6.43
N GLN A 403 18.22 -21.49 -5.49
CA GLN A 403 18.40 -21.26 -4.05
C GLN A 403 19.87 -21.04 -3.68
N GLN A 404 20.80 -21.82 -4.24
CA GLN A 404 22.23 -21.64 -4.00
C GLN A 404 22.71 -20.27 -4.50
N SER A 405 22.29 -19.87 -5.70
CA SER A 405 22.60 -18.56 -6.29
C SER A 405 21.98 -17.40 -5.49
N ALA A 406 20.76 -17.55 -4.99
CA ALA A 406 20.08 -16.56 -4.16
C ALA A 406 20.80 -16.37 -2.81
N ARG A 407 21.16 -17.46 -2.14
CA ARG A 407 21.93 -17.39 -0.88
C ARG A 407 23.30 -16.75 -1.08
N ALA A 408 23.93 -17.00 -2.23
CA ALA A 408 25.23 -16.41 -2.56
C ALA A 408 25.17 -14.89 -2.82
N SER A 409 24.06 -14.34 -3.33
CA SER A 409 23.93 -12.88 -3.49
C SER A 409 23.78 -12.17 -2.14
N GLY A 410 23.12 -12.83 -1.18
CA GLY A 410 22.73 -12.23 0.10
C GLY A 410 21.50 -11.32 -0.02
N GLU A 411 20.80 -11.37 -1.15
CA GLU A 411 19.55 -10.62 -1.36
C GLU A 411 18.37 -11.44 -0.82
N TRP A 412 17.76 -10.94 0.25
CA TRP A 412 16.71 -11.67 0.96
C TRP A 412 15.48 -11.96 0.08
N LEU A 413 15.09 -11.02 -0.78
CA LEU A 413 13.93 -11.18 -1.66
C LEU A 413 14.13 -12.31 -2.67
N GLU A 414 15.36 -12.46 -3.15
CA GLU A 414 15.74 -13.52 -4.09
C GLU A 414 15.77 -14.87 -3.37
N CYS A 415 16.19 -14.91 -2.11
CA CYS A 415 16.08 -16.10 -1.27
C CYS A 415 14.62 -16.49 -1.06
N LEU A 416 13.76 -15.53 -0.71
CA LEU A 416 12.33 -15.74 -0.50
C LEU A 416 11.64 -16.26 -1.77
N ARG A 417 11.92 -15.67 -2.92
CA ARG A 417 11.38 -16.10 -4.22
C ARG A 417 11.81 -17.52 -4.58
N ALA A 418 13.09 -17.84 -4.40
CA ALA A 418 13.61 -19.17 -4.69
C ALA A 418 13.00 -20.22 -3.74
N ASP A 419 12.91 -19.92 -2.45
CA ASP A 419 12.30 -20.81 -1.45
C ASP A 419 10.81 -21.03 -1.71
N PHE A 420 10.06 -19.99 -2.13
CA PHE A 420 8.65 -20.13 -2.52
C PHE A 420 8.46 -21.07 -3.71
N VAL A 421 9.28 -20.91 -4.76
CA VAL A 421 9.21 -21.78 -5.94
C VAL A 421 9.58 -23.23 -5.59
N THR A 422 10.63 -23.44 -4.79
CA THR A 422 11.00 -24.77 -4.30
C THR A 422 9.85 -25.42 -3.52
N ALA A 423 9.26 -24.69 -2.56
CA ALA A 423 8.13 -25.21 -1.78
C ALA A 423 6.90 -25.53 -2.66
N THR A 424 6.65 -24.73 -3.70
CA THR A 424 5.59 -24.99 -4.68
C THR A 424 5.85 -26.28 -5.45
N ILE A 425 7.10 -26.51 -5.88
CA ILE A 425 7.50 -27.73 -6.60
C ILE A 425 7.40 -28.96 -5.69
N ASP A 426 7.88 -28.86 -4.45
CA ASP A 426 7.83 -29.96 -3.48
C ASP A 426 6.39 -30.35 -3.14
N HIS A 427 5.49 -29.36 -2.99
CA HIS A 427 4.07 -29.61 -2.81
C HIS A 427 3.44 -30.29 -4.05
N ALA A 428 3.73 -29.76 -5.25
CA ALA A 428 3.16 -30.26 -6.49
C ALA A 428 3.67 -31.66 -6.88
N SER A 429 4.89 -32.04 -6.49
CA SER A 429 5.44 -33.37 -6.78
C SER A 429 4.82 -34.49 -5.96
N GLY A 430 3.98 -34.17 -4.96
CA GLY A 430 3.36 -35.13 -4.06
C GLY A 430 4.31 -35.71 -3.01
N ASP A 431 5.40 -34.99 -2.71
CA ASP A 431 6.30 -35.34 -1.60
C ASP A 431 5.58 -35.16 -0.25
N ASP A 432 6.20 -35.58 0.87
CA ASP A 432 5.65 -35.32 2.21
C ASP A 432 5.40 -33.81 2.37
N PRO A 433 4.15 -33.35 2.57
CA PRO A 433 3.83 -31.93 2.66
C PRO A 433 4.57 -31.20 3.78
N ARG A 434 5.12 -31.94 4.77
CA ARG A 434 6.00 -31.38 5.80
C ARG A 434 7.29 -30.75 5.23
N VAL A 435 7.82 -31.28 4.12
CA VAL A 435 9.02 -30.73 3.48
C VAL A 435 8.71 -29.35 2.90
N ALA A 436 7.59 -29.22 2.18
CA ALA A 436 7.13 -27.93 1.67
C ALA A 436 6.83 -26.96 2.82
N LEU A 437 6.22 -27.43 3.91
CA LEU A 437 5.89 -26.63 5.09
C LEU A 437 7.11 -25.95 5.72
N GLU A 438 8.24 -26.65 5.85
CA GLU A 438 9.47 -26.12 6.47
C GLU A 438 10.02 -24.88 5.73
N LEU A 439 9.85 -24.82 4.41
CA LEU A 439 10.22 -23.66 3.61
C LEU A 439 9.10 -22.63 3.54
N LEU A 440 7.87 -23.09 3.30
CA LEU A 440 6.74 -22.23 2.96
C LEU A 440 6.25 -21.39 4.14
N LEU A 441 6.27 -21.94 5.36
CA LEU A 441 5.77 -21.23 6.53
C LEU A 441 6.64 -19.99 6.83
N PRO A 442 8.00 -20.08 6.88
CA PRO A 442 8.85 -18.90 6.94
C PRO A 442 8.66 -17.92 5.76
N VAL A 443 8.49 -18.42 4.53
CA VAL A 443 8.24 -17.57 3.33
C VAL A 443 6.98 -16.72 3.54
N ALA A 444 5.86 -17.36 3.90
CA ALA A 444 4.58 -16.68 4.05
C ALA A 444 4.62 -15.65 5.18
N LEU A 445 5.24 -16.00 6.33
CA LEU A 445 5.41 -15.07 7.44
C LEU A 445 6.27 -13.86 7.04
N ALA A 446 7.43 -14.08 6.42
CA ALA A 446 8.32 -13.01 5.99
C ALA A 446 7.66 -12.09 4.95
N ALA A 447 6.93 -12.66 3.99
CA ALA A 447 6.18 -11.89 3.01
C ALA A 447 5.07 -11.05 3.66
N GLN A 448 4.34 -11.59 4.65
CA GLN A 448 3.33 -10.84 5.38
C GLN A 448 3.95 -9.73 6.26
N GLU A 449 5.06 -10.00 6.96
CA GLU A 449 5.73 -8.98 7.79
C GLU A 449 6.26 -7.82 6.96
N TYR A 450 6.88 -8.09 5.80
CA TYR A 450 7.43 -7.06 4.94
C TYR A 450 6.35 -6.10 4.39
N ARG A 451 5.09 -6.55 4.31
CA ARG A 451 3.96 -5.69 3.94
C ARG A 451 3.90 -4.43 4.81
N PHE A 452 4.22 -4.51 6.10
CA PHE A 452 4.08 -3.39 7.03
C PHE A 452 5.22 -2.36 6.92
N GLU A 453 6.29 -2.66 6.18
CA GLU A 453 7.38 -1.71 5.90
C GLU A 453 6.98 -0.64 4.87
N PHE A 454 6.02 -0.96 3.98
CA PHE A 454 5.53 0.00 3.00
C PHE A 454 4.67 1.08 3.65
N ALA A 455 5.05 2.34 3.46
CA ALA A 455 4.28 3.49 3.92
C ALA A 455 2.97 3.67 3.12
N ALA A 456 3.00 3.39 1.81
CA ALA A 456 1.86 3.57 0.91
C ALA A 456 0.87 2.40 0.98
N PRO A 457 -0.43 2.62 1.22
CA PRO A 457 -1.45 1.57 1.22
C PRO A 457 -1.57 0.79 -0.10
N GLU A 458 -1.38 1.45 -1.25
CA GLU A 458 -1.43 0.83 -2.57
C GLU A 458 -0.30 -0.19 -2.74
N ALA A 459 0.92 0.17 -2.29
CA ALA A 459 2.07 -0.73 -2.30
C ALA A 459 1.84 -1.93 -1.36
N ARG A 460 1.24 -1.72 -0.20
CA ARG A 460 0.84 -2.80 0.72
C ARG A 460 -0.17 -3.75 0.09
N THR A 461 -1.19 -3.22 -0.57
CA THR A 461 -2.23 -4.00 -1.24
C THR A 461 -1.65 -4.81 -2.41
N ALA A 462 -0.82 -4.18 -3.26
CA ALA A 462 -0.16 -4.87 -4.37
C ALA A 462 0.80 -5.97 -3.89
N TRP A 463 1.55 -5.72 -2.81
CA TRP A 463 2.39 -6.74 -2.20
C TRP A 463 1.58 -7.88 -1.59
N ALA A 464 0.49 -7.55 -0.89
CA ALA A 464 -0.40 -8.54 -0.29
C ALA A 464 -1.03 -9.44 -1.35
N SER A 465 -1.45 -8.92 -2.50
CA SER A 465 -2.07 -9.71 -3.57
C SER A 465 -1.05 -10.46 -4.43
N GLY A 466 0.09 -9.85 -4.75
CA GLY A 466 1.07 -10.40 -5.69
C GLY A 466 2.14 -11.33 -5.07
N VAL A 467 2.42 -11.20 -3.77
CA VAL A 467 3.51 -11.93 -3.11
C VAL A 467 3.03 -12.67 -1.87
N ALA A 468 2.46 -11.95 -0.90
CA ALA A 468 2.14 -12.55 0.39
C ALA A 468 0.92 -13.49 0.31
N GLY A 469 -0.10 -13.11 -0.47
CA GLY A 469 -1.34 -13.87 -0.68
C GLY A 469 -1.10 -15.27 -1.27
N PRO A 470 -0.41 -15.41 -2.42
CA PRO A 470 -0.11 -16.72 -3.00
C PRO A 470 0.69 -17.64 -2.06
N ALA A 471 1.63 -17.07 -1.28
CA ALA A 471 2.37 -17.84 -0.28
C ALA A 471 1.47 -18.32 0.88
N THR A 472 0.59 -17.45 1.39
CA THR A 472 -0.37 -17.80 2.43
C THR A 472 -1.41 -18.81 1.95
N GLU A 473 -1.90 -18.69 0.72
CA GLU A 473 -2.85 -19.64 0.11
C GLU A 473 -2.26 -21.05 0.05
N LEU A 474 -1.06 -21.20 -0.52
CA LEU A 474 -0.38 -22.48 -0.58
C LEU A 474 -0.10 -23.04 0.83
N LEU A 475 0.28 -22.18 1.78
CA LEU A 475 0.55 -22.59 3.17
C LEU A 475 -0.71 -23.17 3.82
N MET A 476 -1.84 -22.49 3.68
CA MET A 476 -3.10 -22.92 4.28
C MET A 476 -3.60 -24.22 3.62
N ALA A 477 -3.37 -24.42 2.32
CA ALA A 477 -3.64 -25.69 1.65
C ALA A 477 -2.78 -26.85 2.19
N VAL A 478 -1.48 -26.63 2.38
CA VAL A 478 -0.56 -27.63 2.97
C VAL A 478 -0.96 -27.97 4.40
N LEU A 479 -1.29 -26.97 5.23
CA LEU A 479 -1.72 -27.21 6.61
C LEU A 479 -3.05 -27.98 6.67
N ALA A 480 -4.00 -27.67 5.78
CA ALA A 480 -5.26 -28.41 5.67
C ALA A 480 -5.03 -29.86 5.25
N GLN A 481 -4.10 -30.12 4.31
CA GLN A 481 -3.73 -31.48 3.88
C GLN A 481 -3.10 -32.29 5.03
N LEU A 482 -2.29 -31.64 5.87
CA LEU A 482 -1.66 -32.26 7.04
C LEU A 482 -2.62 -32.44 8.22
N GLY A 483 -3.79 -31.79 8.22
CA GLY A 483 -4.70 -31.77 9.36
C GLY A 483 -4.15 -30.94 10.55
N GLU A 484 -3.27 -29.98 10.28
CA GLU A 484 -2.63 -29.13 11.29
C GLU A 484 -3.59 -28.03 11.78
N THR A 485 -4.44 -28.35 12.76
CA THR A 485 -5.46 -27.42 13.28
C THR A 485 -4.85 -26.26 14.05
N ARG A 486 -3.78 -26.52 14.82
CA ARG A 486 -3.17 -25.56 15.73
C ARG A 486 -2.52 -24.40 14.97
N LEU A 487 -1.55 -24.70 14.10
CA LEU A 487 -0.86 -23.69 13.30
C LEU A 487 -1.81 -22.93 12.38
N THR A 488 -2.79 -23.62 11.77
CA THR A 488 -3.82 -22.98 10.94
C THR A 488 -4.57 -21.91 11.71
N ALA A 489 -5.04 -22.24 12.92
CA ALA A 489 -5.78 -21.28 13.73
C ALA A 489 -4.90 -20.13 14.23
N GLU A 490 -3.63 -20.37 14.59
CA GLU A 490 -2.70 -19.31 14.99
C GLU A 490 -2.38 -18.33 13.83
N LEU A 491 -2.30 -18.83 12.58
CA LEU A 491 -2.18 -17.98 11.39
C LEU A 491 -3.43 -17.15 11.13
N ILE A 492 -4.62 -17.74 11.32
CA ILE A 492 -5.90 -17.02 11.23
C ILE A 492 -5.95 -15.91 12.30
N GLU A 493 -5.57 -16.19 13.54
CA GLU A 493 -5.47 -15.17 14.60
C GLU A 493 -4.55 -14.02 14.22
N ARG A 494 -3.35 -14.32 13.72
CA ARG A 494 -2.39 -13.29 13.29
C ARG A 494 -2.94 -12.43 12.16
N THR A 495 -3.56 -13.07 11.16
CA THR A 495 -4.19 -12.38 10.03
C THR A 495 -5.33 -11.46 10.49
N CYS A 496 -6.16 -11.95 11.41
CA CYS A 496 -7.26 -11.21 12.00
C CYS A 496 -6.81 -10.13 13.00
N ALA A 497 -5.58 -10.17 13.53
CA ALA A 497 -5.12 -9.18 14.50
C ALA A 497 -4.72 -7.83 13.86
N VAL A 498 -4.62 -7.74 12.53
CA VAL A 498 -4.17 -6.54 11.83
C VAL A 498 -5.21 -5.40 11.92
N GLY A 499 -4.74 -4.16 12.04
CA GLY A 499 -5.61 -2.99 11.90
C GLY A 499 -5.10 -1.69 12.51
N ALA A 500 -3.99 -1.68 13.27
CA ALA A 500 -3.51 -0.47 13.91
C ALA A 500 -2.71 0.45 12.99
N TYR A 501 -2.77 1.75 13.24
CA TYR A 501 -1.84 2.73 12.66
C TYR A 501 -0.83 3.21 13.70
N THR A 502 0.43 3.44 13.29
CA THR A 502 1.47 3.97 14.18
C THR A 502 1.19 5.43 14.58
N GLU A 503 1.40 5.77 15.85
CA GLU A 503 0.85 6.95 16.54
C GLU A 503 1.44 8.34 16.21
N ASP A 504 1.95 8.61 15.01
CA ASP A 504 2.48 9.95 14.70
C ASP A 504 1.34 10.96 14.42
N ARG A 505 0.63 11.36 15.49
CA ARG A 505 -0.56 12.21 15.45
C ARG A 505 -0.20 13.63 15.07
N SER A 506 -0.75 14.11 13.96
CA SER A 506 -0.38 15.39 13.37
C SER A 506 -1.57 16.28 13.00
N LEU A 507 -2.80 16.01 13.45
CA LEU A 507 -3.97 16.86 13.14
C LEU A 507 -4.73 17.29 14.40
N ASP A 508 -5.19 18.55 14.43
CA ASP A 508 -6.30 18.95 15.29
C ASP A 508 -7.62 18.54 14.59
N LEU A 509 -8.67 18.14 15.33
CA LEU A 509 -10.00 17.78 14.75
C LEU A 509 -10.63 18.96 13.96
N THR A 510 -10.19 20.19 14.26
CA THR A 510 -10.52 21.39 13.48
C THR A 510 -9.87 21.40 12.09
N GLY A 511 -8.99 20.44 11.81
CA GLY A 511 -8.24 20.26 10.57
C GLY A 511 -7.02 21.19 10.44
N THR A 512 -6.65 21.93 11.49
CA THR A 512 -5.43 22.74 11.44
C THR A 512 -4.19 21.86 11.57
N LEU A 513 -3.34 21.87 10.54
CA LEU A 513 -2.00 21.27 10.62
C LEU A 513 -1.22 21.99 11.74
N PRO A 514 -0.52 21.26 12.63
CA PRO A 514 0.41 21.85 13.56
C PRO A 514 1.42 22.66 12.77
N THR A 515 1.67 23.90 13.22
CA THR A 515 2.90 24.60 12.86
C THR A 515 4.06 23.71 13.27
N LEU A 516 4.78 23.15 12.29
CA LEU A 516 6.05 22.45 12.49
C LEU A 516 6.96 23.37 13.30
N ASP A 517 7.22 23.00 14.55
CA ASP A 517 8.22 23.67 15.37
C ASP A 517 9.60 23.34 14.76
N PRO A 518 10.38 24.32 14.26
CA PRO A 518 11.70 24.08 13.69
C PRO A 518 12.70 23.47 14.69
N ALA A 519 12.35 23.38 15.97
CA ALA A 519 13.20 22.79 17.00
C ALA A 519 13.21 21.24 17.00
N THR A 520 12.16 20.57 16.49
CA THR A 520 12.10 19.09 16.41
C THR A 520 12.61 18.54 15.08
N ALA A 521 12.60 19.34 14.02
CA ALA A 521 13.32 19.07 12.79
C ALA A 521 14.69 19.76 12.88
N GLY A 522 15.75 19.04 13.26
CA GLY A 522 17.10 19.58 13.54
C GLY A 522 17.75 20.39 12.41
N VAL A 523 17.25 21.61 12.17
CA VAL A 523 17.73 22.57 11.17
C VAL A 523 18.04 23.88 11.89
N SER A 524 19.05 23.85 12.75
CA SER A 524 19.64 25.07 13.31
C SER A 524 20.64 25.66 12.31
N ALA A 525 20.18 26.48 11.36
CA ALA A 525 20.94 27.60 10.79
C ALA A 525 20.16 28.27 9.64
N LEU A 526 19.36 29.27 9.95
CA LEU A 526 19.01 30.33 9.00
C LEU A 526 18.97 31.67 9.73
N PRO A 527 20.10 32.39 9.85
CA PRO A 527 20.09 33.78 10.32
C PRO A 527 19.78 34.76 9.18
N ASP A 528 18.97 35.77 9.50
CA ASP A 528 19.01 37.16 9.00
C ASP A 528 18.61 37.54 7.56
N ALA A 529 18.20 36.61 6.69
CA ALA A 529 17.84 36.99 5.32
C ALA A 529 16.42 37.61 5.14
N LEU A 530 15.52 37.51 6.12
CA LEU A 530 14.11 37.96 5.98
C LEU A 530 13.81 39.36 6.53
N ALA A 531 14.79 40.06 7.14
CA ALA A 531 14.54 41.35 7.80
C ALA A 531 14.73 42.59 6.91
N LYS A 532 15.16 42.47 5.65
CA LYS A 532 15.55 43.62 4.80
C LYS A 532 14.68 43.93 3.58
N ALA A 533 13.54 43.26 3.40
CA ALA A 533 12.64 43.54 2.27
C ALA A 533 11.41 44.40 2.63
N ARG A 534 11.50 45.28 3.64
CA ARG A 534 10.48 46.32 3.90
C ARG A 534 10.99 47.68 3.41
N GLY A 535 10.58 48.07 2.21
CA GLY A 535 10.94 49.38 1.66
C GLY A 535 10.12 49.82 0.45
N LYS A 536 8.96 50.43 0.74
CA LYS A 536 8.26 51.48 -0.04
C LYS A 536 7.80 51.15 -1.48
N SER A 537 6.51 50.84 -1.63
CA SER A 537 5.49 51.72 -2.26
C SER A 537 4.28 50.93 -2.78
N ARG A 538 3.08 51.21 -2.26
CA ARG A 538 1.75 50.97 -2.88
C ARG A 538 1.18 52.36 -3.26
N PRO A 539 0.24 52.54 -4.23
CA PRO A 539 -0.97 51.73 -4.51
C PRO A 539 -1.16 51.43 -6.03
N GLU A 540 -2.13 50.71 -6.62
CA GLU A 540 -3.49 50.26 -6.29
C GLU A 540 -3.93 49.15 -7.30
N ALA A 541 -4.69 48.15 -6.81
CA ALA A 541 -5.60 47.21 -7.50
C ALA A 541 -5.13 46.35 -8.71
N VAL A 542 -4.87 45.05 -8.48
CA VAL A 542 -5.64 43.90 -9.03
C VAL A 542 -5.47 42.72 -8.05
N THR A 543 -6.61 42.11 -7.70
CA THR A 543 -6.78 40.92 -6.88
C THR A 543 -6.30 39.66 -7.59
N ASP A 544 -5.37 38.89 -7.02
CA ASP A 544 -5.50 37.43 -6.84
C ASP A 544 -4.35 36.92 -5.94
N ASP A 545 -4.63 36.74 -4.65
CA ASP A 545 -3.66 36.27 -3.65
C ASP A 545 -4.22 35.01 -2.97
N ARG A 546 -4.54 34.02 -3.81
CA ARG A 546 -4.91 32.67 -3.37
C ARG A 546 -3.80 31.70 -3.77
N LEU A 547 -2.94 31.40 -2.81
CA LEU A 547 -2.37 30.06 -2.69
C LEU A 547 -3.50 29.05 -2.91
N PRO A 548 -3.42 28.15 -3.91
CA PRO A 548 -4.48 27.20 -4.16
C PRO A 548 -4.55 26.24 -2.97
N LEU A 549 -5.64 26.32 -2.19
CA LEU A 549 -6.05 25.28 -1.24
C LEU A 549 -6.18 23.89 -1.89
N ALA A 550 -6.12 23.80 -3.22
CA ALA A 550 -5.97 22.54 -3.97
C ALA A 550 -4.64 21.80 -3.66
N ALA A 551 -3.58 22.52 -3.26
CA ALA A 551 -2.30 21.91 -2.88
C ALA A 551 -2.35 21.23 -1.50
N LEU A 552 -3.36 21.52 -0.68
CA LEU A 552 -3.58 20.84 0.61
C LEU A 552 -4.31 19.49 0.45
N GLY A 553 -5.06 19.30 -0.63
CA GLY A 553 -5.74 18.03 -0.92
C GLY A 553 -4.81 16.93 -1.44
N ALA A 554 -3.65 17.29 -2.00
CA ALA A 554 -2.62 16.33 -2.42
C ALA A 554 -1.67 15.94 -1.26
N VAL A 555 -1.55 16.80 -0.25
CA VAL A 555 -0.79 16.50 0.98
C VAL A 555 -1.54 15.50 1.87
N THR A 556 -2.85 15.31 1.68
CA THR A 556 -3.67 14.36 2.46
C THR A 556 -3.90 13.02 1.76
N SER A 557 -3.43 12.81 0.53
CA SER A 557 -3.52 11.49 -0.14
C SER A 557 -2.42 10.51 0.29
N GLY A 558 -1.29 11.02 0.79
CA GLY A 558 -0.25 10.22 1.44
C GLY A 558 -0.18 10.56 2.93
N LEU A 559 -1.23 10.26 3.70
CA LEU A 559 -1.12 10.36 5.15
C LEU A 559 -0.06 9.35 5.62
N PRO A 560 0.81 9.70 6.58
CA PRO A 560 1.80 8.78 7.15
C PRO A 560 1.16 7.74 8.07
N LEU A 561 -0.01 7.21 7.70
CA LEU A 561 -0.68 6.11 8.38
C LEU A 561 0.04 4.80 8.01
N ARG A 562 1.17 4.56 8.65
CA ARG A 562 1.83 3.25 8.59
C ARG A 562 0.98 2.25 9.37
N LEU A 563 0.50 1.23 8.67
CA LEU A 563 -0.17 0.11 9.29
C LEU A 563 0.86 -0.63 10.15
N ALA A 564 0.62 -0.75 11.44
CA ALA A 564 1.49 -1.47 12.34
C ALA A 564 1.36 -2.98 12.07
N PRO A 565 2.47 -3.74 12.17
CA PRO A 565 2.40 -5.19 12.15
C PRO A 565 1.53 -5.71 13.31
N PRO A 566 0.93 -6.90 13.18
CA PRO A 566 0.15 -7.49 14.26
C PRO A 566 1.05 -7.70 15.49
N PRO A 567 0.56 -7.42 16.71
CA PRO A 567 1.34 -7.60 17.92
C PRO A 567 1.64 -9.08 18.16
N ASP A 568 2.53 -9.35 19.10
CA ASP A 568 2.71 -10.70 19.63
C ASP A 568 1.39 -11.14 20.27
N LEU A 569 0.90 -12.32 19.92
CA LEU A 569 -0.42 -12.78 20.33
C LEU A 569 -0.31 -13.89 21.36
N ARG A 570 -1.35 -14.02 22.16
CA ARG A 570 -1.61 -15.20 22.97
C ARG A 570 -3.08 -15.48 22.94
N TRP A 571 -3.46 -16.74 22.86
CA TRP A 571 -4.88 -17.09 22.73
C TRP A 571 -5.41 -17.98 23.86
N SER A 572 -4.51 -18.41 24.74
CA SER A 572 -4.77 -19.25 25.90
C SER A 572 -3.75 -18.94 27.00
N PRO A 573 -4.15 -18.92 28.28
CA PRO A 573 -3.23 -18.75 29.39
C PRO A 573 -2.32 -19.98 29.60
N ARG A 574 -2.67 -21.16 29.07
CA ARG A 574 -1.95 -22.41 29.38
C ARG A 574 -0.85 -22.76 28.39
N GLN A 575 -0.94 -22.29 27.15
CA GLN A 575 -0.03 -22.69 26.07
C GLN A 575 0.54 -21.46 25.35
N PRO A 576 1.84 -21.45 25.01
CA PRO A 576 2.42 -20.44 24.12
C PRO A 576 1.89 -20.61 22.69
N MET A 577 2.17 -19.62 21.83
CA MET A 577 1.91 -19.76 20.39
C MET A 577 2.98 -20.65 19.75
N GLU A 578 2.59 -21.64 18.96
CA GLU A 578 3.52 -22.43 18.15
C GLU A 578 4.13 -21.63 16.99
N LEU A 579 3.48 -20.55 16.57
CA LEU A 579 3.89 -19.67 15.47
C LEU A 579 5.11 -18.81 15.84
N ASP A 580 5.36 -18.56 17.13
CA ASP A 580 6.44 -17.67 17.59
C ASP A 580 7.82 -18.11 17.11
N ARG A 581 8.12 -19.42 17.21
CA ARG A 581 9.40 -19.99 16.72
C ARG A 581 9.58 -19.81 15.22
N TRP A 582 8.48 -19.81 14.48
CA TRP A 582 8.49 -19.69 13.03
C TRP A 582 8.67 -18.25 12.57
N LEU A 583 8.13 -17.30 13.33
CA LEU A 583 8.40 -15.87 13.15
C LEU A 583 9.89 -15.57 13.35
N ASP A 584 10.50 -16.15 14.39
CA ASP A 584 11.94 -16.02 14.63
C ASP A 584 12.76 -16.63 13.49
N LEU A 585 12.39 -17.84 13.04
CA LEU A 585 13.06 -18.49 11.90
C LEU A 585 12.92 -17.69 10.61
N ALA A 586 11.76 -17.10 10.33
CA ALA A 586 11.53 -16.24 9.17
C ALA A 586 12.42 -14.99 9.22
N ALA A 587 12.49 -14.33 10.38
CA ALA A 587 13.32 -13.14 10.58
C ALA A 587 14.82 -13.47 10.41
N GLU A 588 15.29 -14.59 10.97
CA GLU A 588 16.67 -15.04 10.82
C GLU A 588 17.00 -15.38 9.36
N ARG A 589 16.14 -16.18 8.72
CA ARG A 589 16.35 -16.70 7.36
C ARG A 589 16.41 -15.61 6.29
N TYR A 590 15.57 -14.58 6.42
CA TYR A 590 15.47 -13.50 5.43
C TYR A 590 16.06 -12.18 5.92
N HIS A 591 16.78 -12.19 7.05
CA HIS A 591 17.43 -11.01 7.62
C HIS A 591 16.47 -9.82 7.84
N LEU A 592 15.20 -10.12 8.16
CA LEU A 592 14.17 -9.12 8.44
C LEU A 592 14.25 -8.70 9.92
N ARG A 593 13.89 -7.45 10.22
CA ARG A 593 13.80 -6.96 11.61
C ARG A 593 12.43 -7.32 12.19
N ARG A 594 12.39 -8.16 13.23
CA ARG A 594 11.18 -8.37 14.04
C ARG A 594 11.10 -7.31 15.15
N GLN A 595 10.03 -6.52 15.18
CA GLN A 595 9.72 -5.67 16.32
C GLN A 595 8.98 -6.50 17.36
N THR A 596 9.60 -6.74 18.51
CA THR A 596 8.91 -7.38 19.66
C THR A 596 7.91 -6.39 20.25
N THR A 597 6.68 -6.83 20.49
CA THR A 597 5.60 -5.99 21.02
C THR A 597 5.06 -6.59 22.31
N GLU A 598 4.20 -5.85 23.02
CA GLU A 598 3.51 -6.40 24.18
C GLU A 598 2.57 -7.54 23.72
N THR A 599 2.63 -8.67 24.42
CA THR A 599 1.80 -9.82 24.08
C THR A 599 0.33 -9.55 24.39
N VAL A 600 -0.52 -9.58 23.37
CA VAL A 600 -1.96 -9.34 23.47
C VAL A 600 -2.74 -10.65 23.59
N ALA A 601 -3.59 -10.75 24.61
CA ALA A 601 -4.55 -11.84 24.76
C ALA A 601 -5.71 -11.72 23.76
N THR A 602 -6.04 -12.80 23.04
CA THR A 602 -7.12 -12.83 22.03
C THR A 602 -8.37 -13.61 22.48
N TRP A 603 -8.52 -13.80 23.79
CA TRP A 603 -9.70 -14.39 24.42
C TRP A 603 -10.33 -13.40 25.41
N PRO A 604 -11.67 -13.34 25.48
CA PRO A 604 -12.32 -12.47 26.46
C PRO A 604 -12.34 -13.07 27.85
N ALA A 605 -12.63 -12.23 28.85
CA ALA A 605 -12.94 -12.72 30.19
C ALA A 605 -14.18 -13.62 30.15
N ALA A 606 -14.09 -14.81 30.75
CA ALA A 606 -15.22 -15.74 30.81
C ALA A 606 -16.30 -15.19 31.76
N GLU A 607 -17.53 -15.00 31.26
CA GLU A 607 -18.67 -14.67 32.10
C GLU A 607 -19.27 -15.93 32.74
N PRO A 608 -19.40 -16.00 34.08
CA PRO A 608 -19.97 -17.16 34.73
C PRO A 608 -21.40 -17.44 34.25
N GLY A 609 -21.61 -18.59 33.63
CA GLY A 609 -22.96 -19.04 33.24
C GLY A 609 -23.29 -18.88 31.76
N ARG A 610 -22.54 -18.08 30.98
CA ARG A 610 -22.75 -17.85 29.54
C ARG A 610 -21.56 -18.34 28.73
N GLU A 611 -21.76 -19.38 27.93
CA GLU A 611 -20.71 -19.90 27.03
C GLU A 611 -20.45 -18.89 25.89
N THR A 612 -19.19 -18.55 25.64
CA THR A 612 -18.81 -17.63 24.56
C THR A 612 -18.03 -18.36 23.47
N PHE A 613 -18.48 -18.23 22.23
CA PHE A 613 -17.86 -18.76 21.04
C PHE A 613 -17.07 -17.66 20.36
N VAL A 614 -15.82 -17.94 20.00
CA VAL A 614 -14.95 -17.01 19.28
C VAL A 614 -14.67 -17.61 17.91
N LEU A 615 -15.17 -16.96 16.86
CA LEU A 615 -15.03 -17.38 15.46
C LEU A 615 -14.22 -16.33 14.71
N ARG A 616 -13.23 -16.78 13.94
CA ARG A 616 -12.41 -15.93 13.08
C ARG A 616 -12.33 -16.52 11.69
N PHE A 617 -12.52 -15.68 10.68
CA PHE A 617 -12.45 -16.03 9.28
C PHE A 617 -11.29 -15.29 8.62
N ALA A 618 -10.48 -15.99 7.83
CA ALA A 618 -9.40 -15.40 7.04
C ALA A 618 -9.40 -15.93 5.60
N ASP A 619 -9.13 -15.05 4.64
CA ASP A 619 -9.08 -15.40 3.22
C ASP A 619 -7.63 -15.73 2.80
N ALA A 620 -7.45 -16.88 2.15
CA ALA A 620 -6.18 -17.38 1.61
C ALA A 620 -6.47 -18.32 0.43
N GLY A 621 -6.97 -17.77 -0.69
CA GLY A 621 -7.60 -18.51 -1.78
C GLY A 621 -9.00 -19.03 -1.39
N HIS A 622 -9.02 -20.04 -0.53
CA HIS A 622 -10.20 -20.44 0.23
C HIS A 622 -10.40 -19.52 1.45
N THR A 623 -11.60 -19.54 2.04
CA THR A 623 -11.81 -18.88 3.34
C THR A 623 -11.67 -19.92 4.43
N PHE A 624 -10.91 -19.64 5.48
CA PHE A 624 -10.69 -20.56 6.60
C PHE A 624 -11.38 -20.01 7.86
N LEU A 625 -12.11 -20.88 8.54
CA LEU A 625 -12.72 -20.61 9.83
C LEU A 625 -11.91 -21.28 10.93
N SER A 626 -11.54 -20.53 11.97
CA SER A 626 -11.16 -21.09 13.27
C SER A 626 -12.22 -20.77 14.31
N TRP A 627 -12.57 -21.73 15.17
CA TRP A 627 -13.44 -21.48 16.30
C TRP A 627 -13.01 -22.21 17.58
N ARG A 628 -13.27 -21.57 18.72
CA ARG A 628 -13.08 -22.10 20.09
C ARG A 628 -14.11 -21.53 21.05
N THR A 629 -14.17 -22.05 22.28
CA THR A 629 -15.01 -21.49 23.35
C THR A 629 -14.17 -20.98 24.51
N THR A 630 -14.69 -20.03 25.29
CA THR A 630 -14.01 -19.52 26.50
C THR A 630 -13.89 -20.57 27.60
N ASP A 631 -14.77 -21.56 27.60
CA ASP A 631 -14.74 -22.68 28.56
C ASP A 631 -13.61 -23.67 28.22
N ASP A 632 -13.19 -23.73 26.96
CA ASP A 632 -12.07 -24.57 26.50
C ASP A 632 -11.28 -23.89 25.39
N LEU A 633 -10.33 -23.04 25.78
CA LEU A 633 -9.49 -22.28 24.85
C LEU A 633 -8.43 -23.11 24.12
N ASP A 634 -8.10 -24.30 24.62
CA ASP A 634 -7.02 -25.13 24.04
C ASP A 634 -7.54 -26.08 22.96
N THR A 635 -8.83 -26.41 22.97
CA THR A 635 -9.48 -27.17 21.90
C THR A 635 -9.91 -26.22 20.79
N VAL A 636 -9.16 -26.23 19.69
CA VAL A 636 -9.41 -25.38 18.53
C VAL A 636 -9.87 -26.21 17.33
N HIS A 637 -10.87 -25.68 16.63
CA HIS A 637 -11.44 -26.27 15.43
C HIS A 637 -11.10 -25.40 14.23
N THR A 638 -10.71 -26.01 13.12
CA THR A 638 -10.41 -25.30 11.86
C THR A 638 -11.11 -25.94 10.68
N HIS A 639 -11.72 -25.12 9.84
CA HIS A 639 -12.50 -25.57 8.68
C HIS A 639 -12.15 -24.75 7.44
N PRO A 640 -11.65 -25.38 6.35
CA PRO A 640 -11.59 -24.73 5.06
C PRO A 640 -13.01 -24.62 4.47
N ILE A 641 -13.32 -23.45 3.90
CA ILE A 641 -14.55 -23.15 3.17
C ILE A 641 -14.15 -22.87 1.73
N ASP A 642 -14.62 -23.73 0.82
CA ASP A 642 -14.30 -23.65 -0.59
C ASP A 642 -14.62 -22.27 -1.18
N ALA A 643 -13.76 -21.80 -2.08
CA ALA A 643 -13.84 -20.45 -2.61
C ALA A 643 -15.11 -20.24 -3.45
N GLY A 644 -15.59 -21.29 -4.14
CA GLY A 644 -16.83 -21.27 -4.90
C GLY A 644 -18.07 -21.21 -4.01
N LEU A 645 -18.03 -21.81 -2.81
CA LEU A 645 -19.11 -21.67 -1.82
C LEU A 645 -19.18 -20.23 -1.29
N VAL A 646 -18.03 -19.61 -1.05
CA VAL A 646 -17.95 -18.19 -0.65
C VAL A 646 -18.45 -17.27 -1.76
N GLU A 647 -18.09 -17.52 -3.02
CA GLU A 647 -18.64 -16.74 -4.15
C GLU A 647 -20.14 -16.96 -4.33
N THR A 648 -20.64 -18.16 -4.06
CA THR A 648 -22.09 -18.42 -4.03
C THR A 648 -22.77 -17.56 -2.97
N VAL A 649 -22.25 -17.57 -1.74
CA VAL A 649 -22.74 -16.72 -0.63
C VAL A 649 -22.76 -15.25 -1.03
N ARG A 650 -21.66 -14.74 -1.59
CA ARG A 650 -21.54 -13.34 -2.02
C ARG A 650 -22.53 -13.00 -3.13
N GLY A 651 -22.71 -13.87 -4.12
CA GLY A 651 -23.68 -13.68 -5.21
C GLY A 651 -25.13 -13.58 -4.69
N PHE A 652 -25.52 -14.48 -3.78
CA PHE A 652 -26.86 -14.45 -3.17
C PHE A 652 -27.07 -13.21 -2.30
N LEU A 653 -26.07 -12.81 -1.50
CA LEU A 653 -26.13 -11.57 -0.73
C LEU A 653 -26.19 -10.33 -1.62
N ALA A 654 -25.36 -10.25 -2.66
CA ALA A 654 -25.35 -9.13 -3.59
C ALA A 654 -26.68 -8.99 -4.33
N ALA A 655 -27.34 -10.10 -4.67
CA ALA A 655 -28.66 -10.10 -5.28
C ALA A 655 -29.77 -9.65 -4.31
N ALA A 656 -29.69 -10.04 -3.04
CA ALA A 656 -30.71 -9.74 -2.03
C ALA A 656 -30.52 -8.39 -1.30
N SER A 657 -29.28 -7.88 -1.29
CA SER A 657 -28.91 -6.66 -0.56
C SER A 657 -29.46 -5.40 -1.24
N PRO A 658 -29.93 -4.40 -0.46
CA PRO A 658 -30.34 -3.08 -0.95
C PRO A 658 -29.16 -2.18 -1.38
N THR A 659 -27.91 -2.66 -1.29
CA THR A 659 -26.75 -1.94 -1.82
C THR A 659 -26.80 -1.88 -3.36
N PRO A 660 -26.69 -0.69 -3.98
CA PRO A 660 -26.70 -0.56 -5.43
C PRO A 660 -25.51 -1.22 -6.10
N HIS A 661 -25.73 -1.86 -7.25
CA HIS A 661 -24.66 -2.27 -8.16
C HIS A 661 -24.14 -1.08 -8.98
N GLU A 662 -22.99 -1.26 -9.63
CA GLU A 662 -22.45 -0.24 -10.53
C GLU A 662 -23.45 0.10 -11.64
N GLY A 663 -23.77 1.40 -11.78
CA GLY A 663 -24.78 1.87 -12.73
C GLY A 663 -26.24 1.63 -12.32
N GLU A 664 -26.51 0.97 -11.20
CA GLU A 664 -27.87 0.77 -10.67
C GLU A 664 -28.32 1.98 -9.84
N SER A 665 -29.56 2.41 -10.02
CA SER A 665 -30.13 3.48 -9.20
C SER A 665 -30.46 2.98 -7.79
N VAL A 666 -30.37 3.85 -6.78
CA VAL A 666 -30.75 3.52 -5.39
C VAL A 666 -32.18 2.99 -5.30
N ALA A 667 -33.10 3.56 -6.09
CA ALA A 667 -34.50 3.14 -6.09
C ALA A 667 -34.69 1.72 -6.66
N ASP A 668 -33.90 1.35 -7.67
CA ASP A 668 -33.96 0.01 -8.26
C ASP A 668 -33.31 -1.03 -7.34
N ALA A 669 -32.19 -0.69 -6.68
CA ALA A 669 -31.56 -1.55 -5.67
C ALA A 669 -32.52 -1.87 -4.51
N VAL A 670 -33.24 -0.86 -3.99
CA VAL A 670 -34.28 -1.07 -2.97
C VAL A 670 -35.40 -1.96 -3.51
N ARG A 671 -35.88 -1.74 -4.74
CA ARG A 671 -36.93 -2.56 -5.35
C ARG A 671 -36.49 -4.02 -5.52
N ARG A 672 -35.23 -4.25 -5.92
CA ARG A 672 -34.61 -5.57 -6.04
C ARG A 672 -34.54 -6.27 -4.69
N SER A 673 -34.07 -5.59 -3.64
CA SER A 673 -33.99 -6.18 -2.29
C SER A 673 -35.35 -6.56 -1.69
N LEU A 674 -36.41 -5.83 -2.07
CA LEU A 674 -37.79 -6.06 -1.66
C LEU A 674 -38.59 -6.94 -2.65
N ALA A 675 -37.93 -7.55 -3.63
CA ALA A 675 -38.56 -8.50 -4.54
C ALA A 675 -38.89 -9.83 -3.84
N ALA A 676 -39.77 -10.62 -4.45
CA ALA A 676 -40.28 -11.86 -3.86
C ALA A 676 -39.21 -12.96 -3.70
N ASP A 677 -38.19 -12.96 -4.54
CA ASP A 677 -37.03 -13.86 -4.51
C ASP A 677 -35.90 -13.38 -3.59
N ALA A 678 -36.00 -12.16 -3.04
CA ALA A 678 -35.05 -11.55 -2.11
C ALA A 678 -35.65 -11.42 -0.69
N LEU A 679 -35.33 -10.33 0.02
CA LEU A 679 -35.80 -10.07 1.38
C LEU A 679 -37.25 -9.53 1.43
N GLY A 680 -37.93 -9.44 0.29
CA GLY A 680 -39.32 -8.99 0.18
C GLY A 680 -40.37 -10.05 0.52
N SER A 681 -40.02 -11.33 0.56
CA SER A 681 -40.94 -12.42 0.94
C SER A 681 -40.30 -13.40 1.92
N ALA A 682 -41.13 -14.07 2.72
CA ALA A 682 -40.66 -15.09 3.67
C ALA A 682 -39.92 -16.25 2.97
N ALA A 683 -40.37 -16.65 1.77
CA ALA A 683 -39.73 -17.74 1.02
C ALA A 683 -38.37 -17.33 0.44
N GLY A 684 -38.26 -16.10 -0.07
CA GLY A 684 -37.01 -15.55 -0.59
C GLY A 684 -35.97 -15.38 0.51
N GLU A 685 -36.36 -14.78 1.65
CA GLU A 685 -35.45 -14.65 2.80
C GLU A 685 -35.06 -16.01 3.39
N GLN A 686 -36.00 -16.94 3.60
CA GLN A 686 -35.67 -18.26 4.13
C GLN A 686 -34.69 -19.01 3.21
N ARG A 687 -34.85 -18.91 1.89
CA ARG A 687 -33.90 -19.47 0.92
C ARG A 687 -32.51 -18.87 1.12
N LEU A 688 -32.41 -17.55 1.22
CA LEU A 688 -31.15 -16.86 1.49
C LEU A 688 -30.52 -17.37 2.79
N ALA A 689 -31.26 -17.34 3.91
CA ALA A 689 -30.79 -17.78 5.22
C ALA A 689 -30.22 -19.22 5.20
N ARG A 690 -30.88 -20.13 4.48
CA ARG A 690 -30.46 -21.53 4.32
C ARG A 690 -29.21 -21.69 3.46
N VAL A 691 -29.14 -20.96 2.33
CA VAL A 691 -27.96 -20.98 1.45
C VAL A 691 -26.74 -20.45 2.18
N LEU A 692 -26.85 -19.31 2.88
CA LEU A 692 -25.73 -18.76 3.64
C LEU A 692 -25.22 -19.75 4.69
N ALA A 693 -26.13 -20.37 5.44
CA ALA A 693 -25.77 -21.29 6.50
C ALA A 693 -25.06 -22.56 6.01
N LEU A 694 -25.57 -23.23 4.97
CA LEU A 694 -24.99 -24.48 4.49
C LEU A 694 -23.56 -24.28 3.96
N ASN A 695 -23.29 -23.10 3.38
CA ASN A 695 -21.99 -22.74 2.83
C ASN A 695 -21.00 -22.25 3.90
N LEU A 696 -21.46 -21.62 5.00
CA LEU A 696 -20.57 -20.98 5.97
C LEU A 696 -20.44 -21.70 7.33
N LEU A 697 -21.46 -22.44 7.78
CA LEU A 697 -21.47 -23.05 9.11
C LEU A 697 -21.07 -24.54 9.05
N PRO A 698 -19.94 -24.94 9.68
CA PRO A 698 -19.57 -26.34 9.77
C PRO A 698 -20.45 -27.10 10.77
N ALA A 699 -20.57 -28.41 10.57
CA ALA A 699 -21.53 -29.26 11.30
C ALA A 699 -21.25 -29.34 12.81
N ASP A 700 -19.98 -29.40 13.20
CA ASP A 700 -19.54 -29.45 14.60
C ASP A 700 -19.89 -28.16 15.35
N LEU A 701 -19.71 -27.00 14.71
CA LEU A 701 -20.14 -25.72 15.26
C LEU A 701 -21.66 -25.67 15.47
N VAL A 702 -22.44 -26.08 14.47
CA VAL A 702 -23.92 -26.09 14.55
C VAL A 702 -24.39 -27.01 15.69
N GLU A 703 -23.82 -28.21 15.79
CA GLU A 703 -24.13 -29.15 16.86
C GLU A 703 -23.79 -28.57 18.24
N ARG A 704 -22.63 -27.92 18.36
CA ARG A 704 -22.19 -27.28 19.61
C ARG A 704 -23.10 -26.09 20.00
N LEU A 705 -23.48 -25.25 19.04
CA LEU A 705 -24.42 -24.14 19.27
C LEU A 705 -25.80 -24.64 19.72
N ARG A 706 -26.33 -25.69 19.08
CA ARG A 706 -27.62 -26.29 19.49
C ARG A 706 -27.58 -26.83 20.92
N ARG A 707 -26.48 -27.49 21.32
CA ARG A 707 -26.30 -27.95 22.71
C ARG A 707 -26.25 -26.80 23.72
N ALA A 708 -25.66 -25.68 23.33
CA ALA A 708 -25.54 -24.49 24.17
C ALA A 708 -26.82 -23.63 24.21
N SER A 709 -27.72 -23.77 23.24
CA SER A 709 -28.90 -22.91 23.02
C SER A 709 -29.75 -22.61 24.27
N GLY A 710 -29.94 -23.59 25.16
CA GLY A 710 -30.69 -23.42 26.41
C GLY A 710 -30.09 -22.39 27.39
N ARG A 711 -28.83 -22.00 27.19
CA ARG A 711 -28.10 -21.01 27.99
C ARG A 711 -27.82 -19.70 27.25
N ARG A 712 -28.33 -19.56 26.00
CA ARG A 712 -28.11 -18.40 25.10
C ARG A 712 -26.64 -17.97 25.04
N PRO A 713 -25.77 -18.78 24.41
CA PRO A 713 -24.36 -18.42 24.24
C PRO A 713 -24.17 -17.09 23.50
N LEU A 714 -23.01 -16.48 23.71
CA LEU A 714 -22.54 -15.34 22.94
C LEU A 714 -21.69 -15.82 21.77
N LEU A 715 -22.04 -15.43 20.54
CA LEU A 715 -21.30 -15.72 19.32
C LEU A 715 -20.53 -14.48 18.88
N ARG A 716 -19.21 -14.48 19.05
CA ARG A 716 -18.32 -13.39 18.63
C ARG A 716 -17.65 -13.76 17.30
N VAL A 717 -17.93 -13.00 16.26
CA VAL A 717 -17.50 -13.29 14.89
C VAL A 717 -16.56 -12.20 14.37
N GLN A 718 -15.39 -12.60 13.89
CA GLN A 718 -14.53 -11.75 13.10
C GLN A 718 -14.55 -12.22 11.64
N PRO A 719 -15.31 -11.56 10.74
CA PRO A 719 -15.42 -11.99 9.35
C PRO A 719 -14.14 -11.68 8.57
N SER A 720 -13.91 -12.43 7.49
CA SER A 720 -12.93 -12.08 6.47
C SER A 720 -13.50 -11.01 5.52
N PRO A 721 -12.67 -10.34 4.71
CA PRO A 721 -13.15 -9.37 3.73
C PRO A 721 -14.27 -9.88 2.82
N ARG A 722 -14.21 -11.14 2.40
CA ARG A 722 -15.26 -11.74 1.56
C ARG A 722 -16.59 -11.99 2.28
N LEU A 723 -16.60 -11.95 3.61
CA LEU A 723 -17.75 -12.29 4.46
C LEU A 723 -18.23 -11.13 5.35
N ALA A 724 -17.74 -9.90 5.12
CA ALA A 724 -18.06 -8.73 5.95
C ALA A 724 -19.55 -8.38 5.95
N ASP A 725 -20.25 -8.62 4.84
CA ASP A 725 -21.67 -8.27 4.67
C ASP A 725 -22.63 -9.36 5.16
N VAL A 726 -22.11 -10.46 5.73
CA VAL A 726 -22.92 -11.60 6.17
C VAL A 726 -23.74 -11.23 7.42
N PRO A 727 -25.09 -11.35 7.38
CA PRO A 727 -25.94 -11.11 8.54
C PRO A 727 -25.95 -12.35 9.44
N TRP A 728 -24.88 -12.58 10.20
CA TRP A 728 -24.64 -13.82 10.97
C TRP A 728 -25.83 -14.31 11.79
N GLY A 729 -26.60 -13.39 12.37
CA GLY A 729 -27.81 -13.72 13.14
C GLY A 729 -28.96 -14.31 12.32
N LEU A 730 -29.06 -13.97 11.02
CA LEU A 730 -30.12 -14.42 10.10
C LEU A 730 -29.80 -15.79 9.48
N LEU A 731 -28.63 -16.38 9.70
CA LEU A 731 -28.32 -17.70 9.15
C LEU A 731 -29.25 -18.75 9.76
N ALA A 732 -29.78 -19.64 8.92
CA ALA A 732 -30.56 -20.79 9.38
C ALA A 732 -29.66 -21.84 10.01
N LEU A 733 -30.13 -22.59 11.00
CA LEU A 733 -29.38 -23.69 11.57
C LEU A 733 -29.78 -24.98 10.85
N PRO A 734 -28.88 -25.63 10.09
CA PRO A 734 -29.21 -26.89 9.44
C PRO A 734 -29.44 -27.98 10.50
N ASP A 735 -30.36 -28.91 10.21
CA ASP A 735 -30.58 -30.11 11.01
C ASP A 735 -29.71 -31.27 10.51
N ARG A 736 -29.38 -31.23 9.22
CA ARG A 736 -28.61 -32.24 8.51
C ARG A 736 -27.69 -31.54 7.51
N ARG A 737 -26.55 -32.14 7.18
CA ARG A 737 -25.65 -31.62 6.15
C ARG A 737 -25.56 -32.63 5.00
N PRO A 738 -25.69 -32.19 3.74
CA PRO A 738 -25.56 -33.10 2.62
C PRO A 738 -24.09 -33.55 2.50
N THR A 739 -23.85 -34.83 2.21
CA THR A 739 -22.50 -35.38 1.99
C THR A 739 -21.88 -34.87 0.68
N ARG A 740 -22.73 -34.49 -0.28
CA ARG A 740 -22.48 -33.69 -1.50
C ARG A 740 -23.84 -33.07 -1.87
N GLY A 741 -23.92 -31.79 -2.23
CA GLY A 741 -25.23 -31.21 -2.61
C GLY A 741 -25.11 -29.95 -3.45
N THR A 742 -25.93 -29.87 -4.50
CA THR A 742 -26.26 -28.64 -5.23
C THR A 742 -27.30 -27.83 -4.45
N ILE A 743 -27.52 -26.56 -4.81
CA ILE A 743 -28.52 -25.66 -4.20
C ILE A 743 -29.95 -26.27 -4.22
N GLU A 744 -30.20 -27.26 -5.07
CA GLU A 744 -31.49 -27.92 -5.26
C GLU A 744 -31.93 -28.78 -4.08
N GLU A 745 -31.00 -29.25 -3.24
CA GLU A 745 -31.30 -30.10 -2.08
C GLU A 745 -31.35 -29.34 -0.74
N VAL A 746 -31.16 -28.01 -0.77
CA VAL A 746 -31.08 -27.13 0.40
C VAL A 746 -32.23 -27.36 1.37
N ASP A 747 -33.46 -27.46 0.87
CA ASP A 747 -34.66 -27.60 1.72
C ASP A 747 -34.71 -28.92 2.49
N SER A 748 -34.07 -29.99 2.00
CA SER A 748 -34.05 -31.29 2.68
C SER A 748 -33.16 -31.34 3.93
N CYS A 749 -32.33 -30.31 4.10
CA CYS A 749 -31.37 -30.19 5.21
C CYS A 749 -31.97 -29.52 6.46
N PHE A 750 -33.21 -29.02 6.36
CA PHE A 750 -33.91 -28.28 7.40
C PHE A 750 -35.27 -28.91 7.68
N ASP A 751 -35.45 -29.41 8.89
CA ASP A 751 -36.74 -29.84 9.43
C ASP A 751 -37.53 -28.63 9.99
N GLY A 752 -36.86 -27.51 10.27
CA GLY A 752 -37.43 -26.28 10.82
C GLY A 752 -36.89 -24.98 10.22
N ASP A 753 -37.09 -23.89 10.96
CA ASP A 753 -36.67 -22.54 10.60
C ASP A 753 -35.76 -21.90 11.65
N ASP A 754 -35.16 -22.67 12.56
CA ASP A 754 -34.29 -22.13 13.61
C ASP A 754 -33.19 -21.25 13.00
N ARG A 755 -33.00 -20.05 13.55
CA ARG A 755 -31.94 -19.11 13.16
C ARG A 755 -30.85 -19.07 14.21
N VAL A 756 -29.67 -18.58 13.86
CA VAL A 756 -28.62 -18.28 14.84
C VAL A 756 -29.15 -17.34 15.93
N LEU A 757 -29.93 -16.31 15.57
CA LEU A 757 -30.59 -15.42 16.53
C LEU A 757 -31.55 -16.13 17.51
N ASP A 758 -32.13 -17.28 17.14
CA ASP A 758 -33.02 -18.01 18.05
C ASP A 758 -32.25 -18.71 19.17
N VAL A 759 -30.96 -19.00 18.97
CA VAL A 759 -30.13 -19.79 19.90
C VAL A 759 -29.02 -18.99 20.59
N ALA A 760 -28.52 -17.91 19.98
CA ALA A 760 -27.37 -17.15 20.45
C ALA A 760 -27.55 -15.65 20.25
N ASP A 761 -26.92 -14.86 21.11
CA ASP A 761 -26.70 -13.44 20.83
C ASP A 761 -25.41 -13.31 19.99
N VAL A 762 -25.39 -12.40 19.02
CA VAL A 762 -24.34 -12.33 17.98
C VAL A 762 -23.69 -10.96 17.96
N VAL A 763 -22.36 -10.92 17.97
CA VAL A 763 -21.57 -9.68 17.87
C VAL A 763 -20.37 -9.86 16.94
N LEU A 764 -19.91 -8.76 16.36
CA LEU A 764 -18.60 -8.67 15.72
C LEU A 764 -17.50 -8.53 16.77
N LEU A 765 -16.34 -9.08 16.44
CA LEU A 765 -15.13 -9.02 17.24
C LEU A 765 -14.13 -8.05 16.63
N ALA A 766 -13.62 -7.11 17.43
CA ALA A 766 -12.58 -6.18 17.01
C ALA A 766 -11.24 -6.91 16.77
N PRO A 767 -10.44 -6.49 15.77
CA PRO A 767 -9.06 -6.95 15.65
C PRO A 767 -8.27 -6.66 16.92
N ALA A 768 -7.49 -7.65 17.38
CA ALA A 768 -6.71 -7.55 18.61
C ALA A 768 -5.56 -6.53 18.51
N GLY A 769 -5.11 -6.17 17.31
CA GLY A 769 -4.06 -5.17 17.14
C GLY A 769 -4.52 -3.73 17.31
N ILE A 770 -5.83 -3.42 17.27
CA ILE A 770 -6.32 -2.03 17.38
C ILE A 770 -6.01 -1.48 18.78
N PRO A 771 -5.17 -0.43 18.92
CA PRO A 771 -4.91 0.20 20.20
C PRO A 771 -6.18 0.91 20.68
N ARG A 772 -6.46 0.84 21.98
CA ARG A 772 -7.71 1.36 22.55
C ARG A 772 -7.44 2.41 23.62
N LYS A 773 -7.96 3.62 23.41
CA LYS A 773 -8.00 4.65 24.46
C LYS A 773 -9.06 4.31 25.51
N PRO A 774 -8.91 4.78 26.76
CA PRO A 774 -10.00 4.80 27.73
C PRO A 774 -11.22 5.52 27.16
N PRO A 775 -12.45 5.01 27.37
CA PRO A 775 -13.66 5.70 26.95
C PRO A 775 -13.83 7.02 27.69
N ALA A 776 -14.62 7.94 27.09
CA ALA A 776 -15.03 9.16 27.76
C ALA A 776 -15.81 8.87 29.05
N ALA A 777 -15.73 9.79 30.02
CA ALA A 777 -16.51 9.69 31.24
C ALA A 777 -18.02 9.79 30.96
N ASP A 778 -18.83 9.09 31.76
CA ASP A 778 -20.28 9.10 31.63
C ASP A 778 -20.88 10.52 31.69
N GLY A 779 -21.84 10.77 30.81
CA GLY A 779 -22.45 12.09 30.64
C GLY A 779 -23.76 12.05 29.83
N PRO A 780 -24.28 13.20 29.37
CA PRO A 780 -25.44 13.24 28.50
C PRO A 780 -25.20 12.47 27.18
N PRO A 781 -26.22 11.86 26.56
CA PRO A 781 -26.09 11.28 25.23
C PRO A 781 -25.89 12.37 24.18
N VAL A 782 -25.10 12.06 23.16
CA VAL A 782 -24.85 12.90 21.99
C VAL A 782 -25.63 12.37 20.78
N TYR A 783 -26.38 13.23 20.13
CA TYR A 783 -27.20 12.94 18.96
C TYR A 783 -26.72 13.72 17.72
N LEU A 784 -26.35 13.00 16.68
CA LEU A 784 -26.02 13.54 15.35
C LEU A 784 -26.96 12.91 14.32
N LEU A 785 -28.17 13.46 14.21
CA LEU A 785 -29.28 12.82 13.49
C LEU A 785 -29.60 13.54 12.18
N ASP A 786 -29.42 12.83 11.06
CA ASP A 786 -29.65 13.27 9.69
C ASP A 786 -29.05 14.67 9.41
N PRO A 787 -27.72 14.88 9.53
CA PRO A 787 -27.10 16.17 9.27
C PRO A 787 -27.50 16.77 7.92
N ARG A 788 -27.74 18.09 7.84
CA ARG A 788 -27.91 18.76 6.53
C ARG A 788 -26.56 18.91 5.86
N ILE A 789 -26.39 18.19 4.75
CA ILE A 789 -25.16 18.22 3.95
C ILE A 789 -25.13 19.48 3.07
N PRO A 790 -24.08 20.32 3.14
CA PRO A 790 -23.98 21.52 2.32
C PRO A 790 -24.04 21.23 0.82
N GLY A 791 -24.80 22.03 0.07
CA GLY A 791 -25.00 21.87 -1.37
C GLY A 791 -25.97 20.76 -1.78
N GLN A 792 -26.55 20.03 -0.83
CA GLN A 792 -27.44 18.90 -1.09
C GLN A 792 -28.89 19.23 -0.69
N SER A 793 -29.83 18.92 -1.59
CA SER A 793 -31.25 19.06 -1.27
C SER A 793 -31.74 17.90 -0.39
N ALA A 794 -32.90 18.04 0.26
CA ALA A 794 -33.49 16.95 1.03
C ALA A 794 -33.81 15.70 0.18
N PHE A 795 -33.88 15.83 -1.13
CA PHE A 795 -34.14 14.75 -2.10
C PHE A 795 -32.92 14.42 -2.97
N GLY A 796 -31.76 15.01 -2.69
CA GLY A 796 -30.51 14.72 -3.39
C GLY A 796 -29.91 13.39 -2.95
N GLU A 797 -28.79 12.99 -3.57
CA GLU A 797 -28.08 11.75 -3.27
C GLU A 797 -27.65 11.65 -1.80
N LEU A 798 -27.17 12.77 -1.23
CA LEU A 798 -26.86 12.90 0.20
C LEU A 798 -28.00 13.65 0.95
N GLY A 799 -29.24 13.38 0.55
CA GLY A 799 -30.47 13.97 1.08
C GLY A 799 -30.89 13.39 2.44
N SER A 800 -32.16 13.59 2.79
CA SER A 800 -32.70 13.17 4.10
C SER A 800 -32.80 11.67 4.22
N VAL A 801 -32.12 11.08 5.22
CA VAL A 801 -32.23 9.64 5.50
C VAL A 801 -33.46 9.30 6.36
N LEU A 802 -33.88 10.22 7.23
CA LEU A 802 -35.06 10.08 8.08
C LEU A 802 -36.34 10.60 7.41
N GLY A 803 -36.28 11.11 6.19
CA GLY A 803 -37.42 11.75 5.53
C GLY A 803 -38.02 12.91 6.33
N LYS A 804 -39.32 13.16 6.15
CA LYS A 804 -40.03 14.28 6.80
C LYS A 804 -40.46 13.90 8.22
N GLN A 805 -39.99 14.65 9.21
CA GLN A 805 -40.33 14.47 10.63
C GLN A 805 -41.29 15.57 11.13
N SER A 806 -42.09 15.25 12.16
CA SER A 806 -43.01 16.15 12.85
C SER A 806 -43.19 15.74 14.31
N ASP A 807 -43.83 16.57 15.14
CA ASP A 807 -44.04 16.30 16.58
C ASP A 807 -44.79 14.98 16.87
N SER A 808 -45.58 14.48 15.91
CA SER A 808 -46.28 13.20 16.03
C SER A 808 -45.44 11.99 15.60
N SER A 809 -44.28 12.20 14.98
CA SER A 809 -43.39 11.13 14.56
C SER A 809 -42.90 10.31 15.77
N PRO A 810 -42.86 8.97 15.67
CA PRO A 810 -42.36 8.12 16.76
C PRO A 810 -40.96 8.48 17.25
N LEU A 811 -40.05 8.82 16.33
CA LEU A 811 -38.68 9.26 16.67
C LEU A 811 -38.68 10.56 17.46
N ILE A 812 -39.48 11.55 17.06
CA ILE A 812 -39.51 12.84 17.76
C ILE A 812 -40.07 12.68 19.18
N ARG A 813 -41.15 11.91 19.35
CA ARG A 813 -41.69 11.60 20.69
C ARG A 813 -40.70 10.85 21.58
N HIS A 814 -39.90 9.95 20.99
CA HIS A 814 -38.83 9.27 21.71
C HIS A 814 -37.75 10.25 22.18
N LEU A 815 -37.32 11.17 21.31
CA LEU A 815 -36.33 12.19 21.65
C LEU A 815 -36.86 13.20 22.69
N ASP A 816 -38.14 13.58 22.61
CA ASP A 816 -38.79 14.41 23.63
C ASP A 816 -38.77 13.72 25.00
N ALA A 817 -39.10 12.42 25.05
CA ALA A 817 -39.00 11.64 26.29
C ALA A 817 -37.56 11.57 26.83
N ARG A 818 -36.54 11.57 25.97
CA ARG A 818 -35.12 11.64 26.39
C ARG A 818 -34.77 13.01 26.98
N LEU A 819 -35.25 14.10 26.36
CA LEU A 819 -35.08 15.46 26.85
C LEU A 819 -35.75 15.67 28.22
N GLU A 820 -36.92 15.06 28.43
CA GLU A 820 -37.62 15.06 29.72
C GLU A 820 -36.87 14.27 30.79
N ALA A 821 -36.24 13.14 30.42
CA ALA A 821 -35.50 12.29 31.34
C ALA A 821 -34.16 12.88 31.79
N GLY A 822 -33.52 13.72 30.96
CA GLY A 822 -32.24 14.31 31.30
C GLY A 822 -31.66 15.20 30.21
N ARG A 823 -30.48 15.77 30.48
CA ARG A 823 -29.76 16.58 29.49
C ARG A 823 -29.31 15.70 28.33
N VAL A 824 -29.44 16.21 27.10
CA VAL A 824 -28.90 15.62 25.87
C VAL A 824 -27.98 16.65 25.18
N GLN A 825 -27.17 16.19 24.23
CA GLN A 825 -26.29 17.04 23.44
C GLN A 825 -26.46 16.77 21.93
N PRO A 826 -26.36 17.79 21.05
CA PRO A 826 -26.34 19.22 21.37
C PRO A 826 -27.59 19.67 22.14
N PRO A 827 -27.58 20.83 22.83
CA PRO A 827 -28.75 21.32 23.54
C PRO A 827 -29.90 21.60 22.55
N ALA A 828 -31.11 21.19 22.93
CA ALA A 828 -32.33 21.30 22.14
C ALA A 828 -33.52 21.62 23.04
N VAL A 829 -34.55 22.28 22.50
CA VAL A 829 -35.78 22.58 23.24
C VAL A 829 -36.80 21.46 23.08
N ASN A 830 -36.86 20.85 21.89
CA ASN A 830 -37.68 19.69 21.57
C ASN A 830 -36.90 18.73 20.66
N GLY A 831 -37.41 17.51 20.47
CA GLY A 831 -36.78 16.46 19.68
C GLY A 831 -36.61 16.82 18.20
N LEU A 832 -37.46 17.69 17.66
CA LEU A 832 -37.37 18.14 16.26
C LEU A 832 -36.12 19.02 16.02
N ASP A 833 -35.63 19.71 17.05
CA ASP A 833 -34.42 20.53 16.99
C ASP A 833 -33.11 19.70 16.91
N LEU A 834 -33.20 18.38 17.13
CA LEU A 834 -32.06 17.45 17.08
C LEU A 834 -31.84 16.83 15.70
N VAL A 835 -32.84 16.88 14.80
CA VAL A 835 -32.76 16.30 13.46
C VAL A 835 -32.52 17.38 12.41
N ARG A 836 -31.83 17.04 11.31
CA ARG A 836 -31.63 17.97 10.17
C ARG A 836 -31.01 19.30 10.62
N ARG A 837 -30.02 19.25 11.50
CA ARG A 837 -29.21 20.41 11.89
C ARG A 837 -28.22 20.81 10.80
N THR A 838 -27.83 22.07 10.76
CA THR A 838 -26.85 22.62 9.80
C THR A 838 -25.48 22.85 10.41
N ASP A 839 -25.36 22.74 11.73
CA ASP A 839 -24.16 23.00 12.53
C ASP A 839 -23.51 21.70 13.05
N THR A 840 -24.04 20.53 12.69
CA THR A 840 -23.49 19.21 13.00
C THR A 840 -22.26 18.89 12.14
N ASP A 841 -21.23 19.73 12.24
CA ASP A 841 -19.95 19.57 11.55
C ASP A 841 -18.85 18.99 12.47
N ARG A 842 -17.64 18.78 11.92
CA ARG A 842 -16.49 18.22 12.65
C ARG A 842 -16.05 19.05 13.86
N ARG A 843 -16.31 20.36 13.86
CA ARG A 843 -15.95 21.25 14.98
C ARG A 843 -16.90 21.03 16.14
N LEU A 844 -18.20 20.96 15.86
CA LEU A 844 -19.20 20.60 16.87
C LEU A 844 -18.93 19.20 17.42
N LEU A 845 -18.64 18.21 16.57
CA LEU A 845 -18.27 16.87 17.01
C LEU A 845 -17.07 16.91 17.98
N ALA A 846 -16.03 17.67 17.66
CA ALA A 846 -14.87 17.84 18.53
C ALA A 846 -15.23 18.45 19.89
N GLU A 847 -16.02 19.52 19.90
CA GLU A 847 -16.49 20.17 21.12
C GLU A 847 -17.33 19.23 21.99
N LEU A 848 -18.18 18.41 21.38
CA LEU A 848 -19.03 17.45 22.07
C LEU A 848 -18.22 16.29 22.69
N LEU A 849 -17.21 15.80 21.98
CA LEU A 849 -16.34 14.70 22.45
C LEU A 849 -15.28 15.15 23.48
N ALA A 850 -15.04 16.45 23.62
CA ALA A 850 -14.20 16.99 24.70
C ALA A 850 -14.89 16.97 26.08
N GLY A 851 -16.22 16.81 26.11
CA GLY A 851 -17.01 16.71 27.33
C GLY A 851 -17.36 15.27 27.71
N PRO A 852 -17.93 15.05 28.92
CA PRO A 852 -18.45 13.74 29.30
C PRO A 852 -19.63 13.34 28.42
N CYS A 853 -19.65 12.08 27.97
CA CYS A 853 -20.61 11.54 27.03
C CYS A 853 -20.87 10.05 27.33
N SER A 854 -22.13 9.67 27.60
CA SER A 854 -22.47 8.25 27.84
C SER A 854 -22.57 7.43 26.55
N ARG A 855 -23.11 8.03 25.48
CA ARG A 855 -23.21 7.41 24.16
C ARG A 855 -23.31 8.44 23.04
N LEU A 856 -22.82 8.07 21.86
CA LEU A 856 -22.97 8.84 20.62
C LEU A 856 -23.92 8.09 19.67
N VAL A 857 -24.95 8.76 19.17
CA VAL A 857 -25.88 8.20 18.17
C VAL A 857 -25.81 9.03 16.89
N PHE A 858 -25.15 8.48 15.87
CA PHE A 858 -25.10 9.01 14.53
C PHE A 858 -26.10 8.30 13.62
N VAL A 859 -26.90 9.07 12.87
CA VAL A 859 -27.78 8.57 11.81
C VAL A 859 -27.56 9.42 10.57
N GLY A 860 -27.08 8.85 9.48
CA GLY A 860 -26.73 9.63 8.29
C GLY A 860 -26.07 8.83 7.18
N HIS A 861 -25.47 9.53 6.23
CA HIS A 861 -24.74 8.89 5.13
C HIS A 861 -23.34 8.48 5.57
N VAL A 862 -22.93 7.30 5.11
CA VAL A 862 -21.57 6.78 5.21
C VAL A 862 -21.15 6.38 3.80
N SER A 863 -19.94 6.75 3.40
CA SER A 863 -19.39 6.43 2.08
C SER A 863 -17.95 5.97 2.16
N ARG A 864 -17.46 5.39 1.06
CA ARG A 864 -16.04 5.15 0.81
C ARG A 864 -15.57 6.24 -0.14
N VAL A 865 -14.63 7.09 0.29
CA VAL A 865 -14.08 8.16 -0.56
C VAL A 865 -13.07 7.58 -1.58
N ARG A 866 -12.46 6.43 -1.27
CA ARG A 866 -11.65 5.59 -2.17
C ARG A 866 -11.91 4.11 -1.87
N ASP A 867 -11.99 3.28 -2.90
CA ASP A 867 -12.49 1.91 -2.81
C ASP A 867 -11.52 0.92 -2.14
N ASP A 868 -10.25 1.30 -1.98
CA ASP A 868 -9.15 0.46 -1.53
C ASP A 868 -8.64 0.79 -0.12
N HIS A 869 -9.13 1.85 0.52
CA HIS A 869 -8.56 2.35 1.78
C HIS A 869 -9.61 2.57 2.87
N GLY A 870 -9.54 1.78 3.95
CA GLY A 870 -10.42 1.94 5.12
C GLY A 870 -10.36 3.31 5.75
N ALA A 871 -9.17 3.90 5.83
CA ALA A 871 -8.98 5.23 6.40
C ALA A 871 -9.78 6.33 5.66
N GLN A 872 -10.26 6.05 4.44
CA GLN A 872 -11.07 6.94 3.61
C GLN A 872 -12.57 6.63 3.65
N THR A 873 -13.01 5.69 4.49
CA THR A 873 -14.42 5.60 4.87
C THR A 873 -14.81 6.87 5.63
N ALA A 874 -16.00 7.41 5.35
CA ALA A 874 -16.36 8.74 5.83
C ALA A 874 -17.80 8.85 6.31
N LEU A 875 -17.99 9.57 7.42
CA LEU A 875 -19.26 10.08 7.87
C LEU A 875 -19.56 11.40 7.15
N HIS A 876 -20.78 11.54 6.65
CA HIS A 876 -21.23 12.81 6.08
C HIS A 876 -21.89 13.67 7.16
N LEU A 877 -21.12 14.67 7.61
CA LEU A 877 -21.54 15.71 8.56
C LEU A 877 -21.91 17.00 7.81
N SER A 878 -22.35 18.03 8.52
CA SER A 878 -22.63 19.37 7.96
C SER A 878 -21.35 20.16 7.60
N CYS A 879 -20.24 19.47 7.34
CA CYS A 879 -18.95 20.07 7.02
C CYS A 879 -18.97 20.78 5.66
N ALA A 880 -18.68 22.08 5.64
CA ALA A 880 -18.47 22.83 4.40
C ALA A 880 -17.13 22.47 3.74
N ALA A 881 -17.02 22.68 2.43
CA ALA A 881 -15.81 22.36 1.64
C ALA A 881 -14.55 23.08 2.12
N GLU A 882 -14.71 24.26 2.73
CA GLU A 882 -13.65 25.10 3.26
C GLU A 882 -13.08 24.61 4.60
N LEU A 883 -13.82 23.76 5.33
CA LEU A 883 -13.28 23.12 6.53
C LEU A 883 -12.15 22.18 6.11
N PRO A 884 -11.02 22.17 6.83
CA PRO A 884 -9.94 21.25 6.52
C PRO A 884 -10.33 19.82 6.89
N GLY A 885 -9.70 18.85 6.22
CA GLY A 885 -9.95 17.42 6.39
C GLY A 885 -9.23 16.60 5.33
N THR A 886 -9.09 15.29 5.57
CA THR A 886 -8.27 14.43 4.71
C THR A 886 -8.94 14.05 3.38
N ALA A 887 -10.27 14.04 3.32
CA ALA A 887 -11.02 13.80 2.09
C ALA A 887 -11.04 15.02 1.16
N ALA A 888 -11.05 14.79 -0.16
CA ALA A 888 -11.36 15.83 -1.14
C ALA A 888 -12.81 16.33 -1.00
N PRO A 889 -13.11 17.61 -1.31
CA PRO A 889 -14.49 18.12 -1.30
C PRO A 889 -15.36 17.48 -2.38
N ILE A 890 -16.61 17.21 -2.02
CA ILE A 890 -17.69 16.84 -2.94
C ILE A 890 -18.61 18.07 -3.07
N GLY A 891 -18.38 18.87 -4.11
CA GLY A 891 -19.08 20.15 -4.28
C GLY A 891 -18.83 21.11 -3.11
N ALA A 892 -19.88 21.49 -2.39
CA ALA A 892 -19.81 22.40 -1.23
C ALA A 892 -19.57 21.69 0.12
N HIS A 893 -19.37 20.36 0.11
CA HIS A 893 -19.25 19.54 1.32
C HIS A 893 -17.90 18.83 1.37
N ARG A 894 -17.31 18.67 2.58
CA ARG A 894 -16.14 17.81 2.80
C ARG A 894 -16.47 16.66 3.77
N PRO A 895 -16.38 15.39 3.35
CA PRO A 895 -16.61 14.24 4.23
C PRO A 895 -15.66 14.20 5.45
N PHE A 896 -16.11 13.62 6.57
CA PHE A 896 -15.31 13.39 7.77
C PHE A 896 -14.85 11.93 7.80
N THR A 897 -13.56 11.68 7.58
CA THR A 897 -13.04 10.32 7.36
C THR A 897 -12.62 9.61 8.65
N ALA A 898 -12.43 8.30 8.57
CA ALA A 898 -11.77 7.52 9.62
C ALA A 898 -10.35 8.04 9.90
N ALA A 899 -9.63 8.50 8.87
CA ALA A 899 -8.34 9.17 9.01
C ALA A 899 -8.43 10.49 9.79
N ASP A 900 -9.45 11.32 9.51
CA ASP A 900 -9.70 12.55 10.28
C ASP A 900 -9.85 12.20 11.77
N LEU A 901 -10.55 11.11 12.10
CA LEU A 901 -10.71 10.67 13.49
C LEU A 901 -9.39 10.14 14.08
N ALA A 902 -8.69 9.25 13.38
CA ALA A 902 -7.49 8.58 13.89
C ALA A 902 -6.29 9.51 14.09
N LEU A 903 -6.12 10.50 13.21
CA LEU A 903 -5.01 11.45 13.27
C LEU A 903 -5.26 12.63 14.20
N SER A 904 -6.50 12.76 14.67
CA SER A 904 -6.89 13.90 15.46
C SER A 904 -6.66 13.73 16.95
N ARG A 905 -6.59 14.86 17.66
CA ARG A 905 -6.51 14.91 19.13
C ARG A 905 -7.87 14.70 19.81
N VAL A 906 -8.73 13.80 19.29
CA VAL A 906 -9.94 13.38 20.04
C VAL A 906 -9.49 12.89 21.42
N ASP A 907 -10.04 13.49 22.47
CA ASP A 907 -9.74 13.09 23.86
C ASP A 907 -10.16 11.63 24.07
N ALA A 908 -11.46 11.34 23.96
CA ALA A 908 -11.99 9.98 23.98
C ALA A 908 -13.37 9.89 23.32
N MET A 909 -13.65 8.77 22.65
CA MET A 909 -14.99 8.39 22.21
C MET A 909 -15.78 7.85 23.42
N PRO A 910 -17.10 8.06 23.53
CA PRO A 910 -17.90 7.40 24.56
C PRO A 910 -17.83 5.87 24.43
N ALA A 911 -18.03 5.18 25.56
CA ALA A 911 -17.99 3.71 25.61
C ALA A 911 -18.98 3.05 24.64
N ARG A 912 -20.06 3.73 24.27
CA ARG A 912 -21.15 3.22 23.43
C ARG A 912 -21.39 4.16 22.25
N VAL A 913 -21.31 3.63 21.03
CA VAL A 913 -21.51 4.40 19.79
C VAL A 913 -22.52 3.68 18.90
N ALA A 914 -23.37 4.44 18.21
CA ALA A 914 -24.15 3.96 17.09
C ALA A 914 -23.75 4.73 15.83
N LEU A 915 -23.37 4.01 14.78
CA LEU A 915 -23.11 4.51 13.44
C LEU A 915 -24.18 3.93 12.50
N ILE A 916 -25.37 4.54 12.45
CA ILE A 916 -26.47 4.07 11.60
C ILE A 916 -26.37 4.78 10.25
N GLY A 917 -25.75 4.11 9.28
CA GLY A 917 -25.62 4.63 7.92
C GLY A 917 -25.43 3.50 6.91
N CYS A 918 -25.06 3.84 5.67
CA CYS A 918 -24.89 2.81 4.65
C CYS A 918 -23.64 1.97 4.91
N ALA A 919 -23.81 0.67 5.17
CA ALA A 919 -22.73 -0.30 5.35
C ALA A 919 -21.63 0.21 6.32
N SER A 920 -22.03 0.76 7.46
CA SER A 920 -21.10 1.36 8.43
C SER A 920 -20.21 0.35 9.16
N ALA A 921 -20.51 -0.96 9.05
CA ALA A 921 -19.67 -2.06 9.51
C ALA A 921 -18.77 -2.64 8.41
N SER A 922 -18.68 -1.98 7.25
CA SER A 922 -17.98 -2.53 6.08
C SER A 922 -16.45 -2.45 6.16
N ASP A 923 -15.88 -1.96 7.26
CA ASP A 923 -14.45 -1.97 7.57
C ASP A 923 -13.81 -3.34 7.32
N PHE A 924 -14.50 -4.41 7.73
CA PHE A 924 -14.00 -5.77 7.57
C PHE A 924 -13.90 -6.19 6.10
N GLY A 925 -14.67 -5.57 5.21
CA GLY A 925 -14.68 -5.84 3.76
C GLY A 925 -13.48 -5.28 3.00
N LEU A 926 -12.51 -4.71 3.71
CA LEU A 926 -11.36 -4.01 3.13
C LEU A 926 -10.08 -4.82 3.34
N ALA A 927 -9.13 -4.67 2.41
CA ALA A 927 -7.81 -5.29 2.52
C ALA A 927 -7.02 -4.79 3.74
N GLU A 928 -7.33 -3.59 4.23
CA GLU A 928 -6.85 -3.00 5.47
C GLU A 928 -8.08 -2.59 6.30
N PRO A 929 -8.47 -3.40 7.31
CA PRO A 929 -9.68 -3.16 8.08
C PRO A 929 -9.41 -2.04 9.10
N PHE A 930 -9.55 -0.80 8.66
CA PHE A 930 -9.58 0.37 9.53
C PHE A 930 -10.46 1.47 8.95
N GLY A 931 -11.77 1.34 9.11
CA GLY A 931 -12.72 2.39 8.74
C GLY A 931 -13.29 3.12 9.95
N VAL A 932 -14.40 3.83 9.74
CA VAL A 932 -15.01 4.69 10.77
C VAL A 932 -15.43 3.91 12.01
N LEU A 933 -15.78 2.62 11.86
CA LEU A 933 -16.14 1.76 12.97
C LEU A 933 -14.92 1.47 13.84
N LEU A 934 -13.83 0.98 13.25
CA LEU A 934 -12.61 0.63 13.99
C LEU A 934 -11.85 1.88 14.46
N ALA A 935 -11.97 3.00 13.76
CA ALA A 935 -11.47 4.29 14.24
C ALA A 935 -12.22 4.77 15.50
N ALA A 936 -13.54 4.52 15.60
CA ALA A 936 -14.29 4.81 16.82
C ALA A 936 -13.85 3.92 18.00
N VAL A 937 -13.56 2.64 17.74
CA VAL A 937 -12.99 1.71 18.73
C VAL A 937 -11.61 2.19 19.18
N ALA A 938 -10.74 2.55 18.23
CA ALA A 938 -9.41 3.06 18.55
C ALA A 938 -9.47 4.34 19.39
N ALA A 939 -10.47 5.18 19.13
CA ALA A 939 -10.73 6.40 19.90
C ALA A 939 -11.36 6.15 21.29
N GLY A 940 -11.76 4.92 21.62
CA GLY A 940 -12.21 4.52 22.96
C GLY A 940 -13.60 3.89 23.04
N ALA A 941 -14.30 3.70 21.93
CA ALA A 941 -15.59 3.00 21.95
C ALA A 941 -15.40 1.52 22.31
N GLY A 942 -16.08 1.07 23.37
CA GLY A 942 -16.12 -0.34 23.78
C GLY A 942 -17.20 -1.13 23.04
N LEU A 943 -18.25 -0.46 22.57
CA LEU A 943 -19.33 -1.05 21.79
C LEU A 943 -19.73 -0.11 20.66
N VAL A 944 -19.81 -0.63 19.42
CA VAL A 944 -20.27 0.12 18.25
C VAL A 944 -21.41 -0.62 17.54
N ALA A 945 -22.62 -0.08 17.61
CA ALA A 945 -23.74 -0.55 16.79
C ALA A 945 -23.63 0.02 15.37
N ALA A 946 -23.69 -0.85 14.37
CA ALA A 946 -23.45 -0.51 12.96
C ALA A 946 -24.26 -1.40 12.01
N THR A 947 -24.12 -1.20 10.70
CA THR A 947 -24.90 -1.92 9.68
C THR A 947 -23.99 -2.60 8.66
N VAL A 948 -24.28 -3.85 8.31
CA VAL A 948 -23.47 -4.63 7.34
C VAL A 948 -23.80 -4.31 5.88
N TRP A 949 -24.91 -3.63 5.59
CA TRP A 949 -25.26 -3.17 4.24
C TRP A 949 -25.97 -1.82 4.25
N ALA A 950 -26.24 -1.26 3.06
CA ALA A 950 -26.96 0.00 2.92
C ALA A 950 -28.40 -0.11 3.46
N LEU A 951 -28.87 0.79 4.32
CA LEU A 951 -30.25 0.72 4.79
C LEU A 951 -31.18 1.54 3.88
N PRO A 952 -32.35 1.01 3.46
CA PRO A 952 -33.35 1.84 2.78
C PRO A 952 -33.85 2.95 3.71
N THR A 953 -34.01 4.16 3.18
CA THR A 953 -34.45 5.34 3.95
C THR A 953 -35.91 5.22 4.40
N SER A 954 -36.37 6.12 5.27
CA SER A 954 -37.80 6.20 5.69
C SER A 954 -38.78 6.36 4.52
N ALA A 955 -38.31 6.77 3.33
CA ALA A 955 -39.14 6.87 2.13
C ALA A 955 -39.39 5.52 1.43
N ALA A 956 -38.66 4.45 1.79
CA ALA A 956 -38.71 3.16 1.10
C ALA A 956 -40.06 2.44 1.24
N VAL A 957 -40.79 2.66 2.35
CA VAL A 957 -42.08 2.01 2.62
C VAL A 957 -43.12 3.05 3.03
N PRO A 958 -44.02 3.48 2.12
CA PRO A 958 -45.04 4.46 2.43
C PRO A 958 -45.94 4.02 3.61
N GLY A 959 -46.10 4.89 4.61
CA GLY A 959 -46.99 4.66 5.76
C GLY A 959 -46.36 3.91 6.94
N ALA A 960 -45.10 3.49 6.84
CA ALA A 960 -44.30 2.95 7.93
C ALA A 960 -42.94 3.65 7.97
N ASP A 961 -42.24 3.58 9.12
CA ASP A 961 -40.89 4.15 9.24
C ASP A 961 -39.94 3.15 9.93
N PRO A 962 -39.52 2.08 9.22
CA PRO A 962 -38.63 1.07 9.80
C PRO A 962 -37.27 1.64 10.22
N MET A 963 -36.80 2.68 9.53
CA MET A 963 -35.56 3.39 9.87
C MET A 963 -35.71 4.07 11.24
N ALA A 964 -36.80 4.79 11.50
CA ALA A 964 -37.05 5.32 12.83
C ALA A 964 -37.09 4.19 13.87
N GLU A 965 -37.85 3.12 13.64
CA GLU A 965 -37.93 2.00 14.58
C GLU A 965 -36.56 1.39 14.94
N LEU A 966 -35.64 1.32 13.98
CA LEU A 966 -34.26 0.91 14.21
C LEU A 966 -33.51 1.91 15.11
N VAL A 967 -33.60 3.22 14.82
CA VAL A 967 -32.96 4.27 15.62
C VAL A 967 -33.46 4.26 17.07
N LEU A 968 -34.77 4.09 17.29
CA LEU A 968 -35.35 3.97 18.63
C LEU A 968 -34.79 2.75 19.38
N ALA A 969 -34.72 1.60 18.70
CA ALA A 969 -34.23 0.36 19.31
C ALA A 969 -32.76 0.50 19.72
N VAL A 970 -31.93 1.07 18.85
CA VAL A 970 -30.50 1.29 19.12
C VAL A 970 -30.29 2.29 20.25
N ASP A 971 -30.95 3.45 20.24
CA ASP A 971 -30.81 4.41 21.34
C ASP A 971 -31.32 3.84 22.67
N THR A 972 -32.37 3.03 22.65
CA THR A 972 -32.90 2.36 23.84
C THR A 972 -31.89 1.38 24.40
N ALA A 973 -31.38 0.47 23.57
CA ALA A 973 -30.43 -0.55 23.99
C ALA A 973 -29.10 0.04 24.46
N LEU A 974 -28.56 1.04 23.77
CA LEU A 974 -27.33 1.71 24.20
C LEU A 974 -27.49 2.49 25.52
N ALA A 975 -28.72 2.74 25.99
CA ALA A 975 -28.98 3.32 27.31
C ALA A 975 -29.11 2.26 28.42
N GLY A 976 -29.34 0.98 28.07
CA GLY A 976 -29.51 -0.14 29.00
C GLY A 976 -28.19 -0.70 29.56
N ASP A 977 -28.25 -1.78 30.33
CA ASP A 977 -27.05 -2.36 30.97
C ASP A 977 -26.31 -3.32 30.02
N ASP A 978 -27.05 -4.11 29.23
CA ASP A 978 -26.55 -5.06 28.24
C ASP A 978 -27.12 -4.76 26.84
N PRO A 979 -26.53 -3.78 26.12
CA PRO A 979 -27.05 -3.39 24.82
C PRO A 979 -27.02 -4.51 23.78
N VAL A 980 -26.09 -5.48 23.89
CA VAL A 980 -25.97 -6.60 22.95
C VAL A 980 -27.18 -7.51 23.06
N THR A 981 -27.48 -7.97 24.28
CA THR A 981 -28.63 -8.85 24.49
C THR A 981 -29.95 -8.14 24.20
N GLU A 982 -30.08 -6.85 24.54
CA GLU A 982 -31.27 -6.06 24.21
C GLU A 982 -31.49 -5.90 22.69
N LEU A 983 -30.42 -5.66 21.91
CA LEU A 983 -30.51 -5.56 20.46
C LEU A 983 -30.81 -6.90 19.79
N CYS A 984 -30.16 -7.99 20.23
CA CYS A 984 -30.47 -9.33 19.73
C CYS A 984 -31.90 -9.74 20.09
N GLU A 985 -32.41 -9.36 21.27
CA GLU A 985 -33.82 -9.55 21.62
C GLU A 985 -34.78 -8.76 20.72
N TRP A 986 -34.44 -7.50 20.41
CA TRP A 986 -35.21 -6.73 19.45
C TRP A 986 -35.22 -7.40 18.06
N GLN A 987 -34.08 -7.88 17.56
CA GLN A 987 -34.00 -8.61 16.29
C GLN A 987 -34.80 -9.91 16.30
N ARG A 988 -34.75 -10.68 17.40
CA ARG A 988 -35.61 -11.88 17.59
C ARG A 988 -37.09 -11.54 17.51
N ASN A 989 -37.51 -10.46 18.17
CA ASN A 989 -38.89 -9.98 18.10
C ASN A 989 -39.28 -9.55 16.67
N ARG A 990 -38.34 -8.99 15.89
CA ARG A 990 -38.56 -8.66 14.47
C ARG A 990 -38.70 -9.90 13.60
N LEU A 991 -37.83 -10.89 13.81
CA LEU A 991 -37.90 -12.18 13.15
C LEU A 991 -39.21 -12.91 13.44
N ALA A 992 -39.67 -12.93 14.70
CA ALA A 992 -40.97 -13.50 15.07
C ALA A 992 -42.14 -12.79 14.34
N ARG A 993 -42.15 -11.46 14.32
CA ARG A 993 -43.18 -10.68 13.60
C ARG A 993 -43.14 -10.87 12.10
N TRP A 994 -41.95 -11.08 11.52
CA TRP A 994 -41.77 -11.39 10.11
C TRP A 994 -42.35 -12.76 9.76
N ARG A 995 -42.06 -13.78 10.58
CA ARG A 995 -42.62 -15.14 10.45
C ARG A 995 -44.15 -15.15 10.56
N GLU A 996 -44.70 -14.37 11.49
CA GLU A 996 -46.15 -14.26 11.69
C GLU A 996 -46.86 -13.52 10.54
N ARG A 997 -46.26 -12.43 10.05
CA ARG A 997 -46.86 -11.58 9.02
C ARG A 997 -45.76 -10.94 8.15
N PRO A 998 -45.36 -11.61 7.05
CA PRO A 998 -44.37 -11.08 6.13
C PRO A 998 -44.99 -9.95 5.29
N GLU A 999 -44.58 -8.71 5.57
CA GLU A 999 -44.97 -7.52 4.80
C GLU A 999 -43.74 -6.61 4.61
N PRO A 1000 -43.64 -5.81 3.54
CA PRO A 1000 -42.43 -5.05 3.21
C PRO A 1000 -41.90 -4.19 4.37
N ALA A 1001 -42.78 -3.56 5.16
CA ALA A 1001 -42.40 -2.76 6.34
C ALA A 1001 -41.68 -3.55 7.45
N ARG A 1002 -41.86 -4.87 7.49
CA ARG A 1002 -41.25 -5.77 8.48
C ARG A 1002 -40.09 -6.58 7.90
N SER A 1003 -39.75 -6.34 6.63
CA SER A 1003 -38.71 -7.08 5.93
C SER A 1003 -37.37 -7.04 6.69
N PRO A 1004 -36.62 -8.16 6.70
CA PRO A 1004 -35.28 -8.23 7.27
C PRO A 1004 -34.28 -7.25 6.65
N VAL A 1005 -34.57 -6.69 5.47
CA VAL A 1005 -33.75 -5.65 4.84
C VAL A 1005 -33.45 -4.46 5.76
N PHE A 1006 -34.37 -4.15 6.68
CA PHE A 1006 -34.28 -3.00 7.60
C PHE A 1006 -33.58 -3.31 8.92
N TRP A 1007 -33.64 -4.55 9.41
CA TRP A 1007 -33.23 -4.88 10.77
C TRP A 1007 -32.16 -5.98 10.87
N ALA A 1008 -32.05 -6.86 9.87
CA ALA A 1008 -31.02 -7.90 9.85
C ALA A 1008 -29.63 -7.33 9.50
N ALA A 1009 -29.58 -6.12 8.93
CA ALA A 1009 -28.35 -5.39 8.70
C ALA A 1009 -27.65 -4.99 10.01
N LEU A 1010 -28.41 -4.81 11.09
CA LEU A 1010 -27.88 -4.31 12.36
C LEU A 1010 -26.95 -5.34 12.97
N THR A 1011 -25.77 -4.89 13.37
CA THR A 1011 -24.79 -5.65 14.12
C THR A 1011 -24.16 -4.78 15.20
N CYS A 1012 -23.50 -5.40 16.16
CA CYS A 1012 -22.70 -4.71 17.17
C CYS A 1012 -21.28 -5.24 17.13
N LEU A 1013 -20.29 -4.36 17.07
CA LEU A 1013 -18.93 -4.73 17.40
C LEU A 1013 -18.70 -4.51 18.90
N ASP A 1014 -18.29 -5.57 19.59
CA ASP A 1014 -17.96 -5.55 21.01
C ASP A 1014 -16.44 -5.68 21.20
N ALA A 1015 -15.89 -4.65 21.82
CA ALA A 1015 -14.50 -4.49 22.23
C ALA A 1015 -14.36 -4.31 23.76
N ALA A 1016 -15.45 -4.40 24.54
CA ALA A 1016 -15.44 -4.15 25.98
C ALA A 1016 -14.84 -5.31 26.79
N ALA A 1017 -15.10 -6.55 26.37
CA ALA A 1017 -14.74 -7.76 27.12
C ALA A 1017 -13.32 -8.29 26.85
N ASP A 1018 -12.54 -7.65 25.98
CA ASP A 1018 -11.20 -8.14 25.61
C ASP A 1018 -10.13 -7.76 26.66
N GLY A 1019 -10.46 -6.85 27.59
CA GLY A 1019 -9.86 -6.66 28.91
C GLY A 1019 -8.35 -6.38 29.02
N GLN A 1020 -7.55 -6.57 27.97
CA GLN A 1020 -6.09 -6.61 28.02
C GLN A 1020 -5.42 -5.82 26.89
N THR A 1021 -6.18 -5.25 25.95
CA THR A 1021 -5.69 -4.51 24.77
C THR A 1021 -5.50 -3.00 25.01
N TRP A 1022 -5.30 -2.60 26.27
CA TRP A 1022 -5.06 -1.21 26.64
C TRP A 1022 -3.58 -0.90 26.44
N VAL A 1023 -3.22 -0.32 25.29
CA VAL A 1023 -1.87 0.20 25.12
C VAL A 1023 -1.82 1.61 25.71
N ARG A 1024 -0.82 1.82 26.55
CA ARG A 1024 -0.52 3.06 27.27
C ARG A 1024 0.08 4.12 26.37
#